data_AF-A0A3N4AE24-F1
#
_entry.id   AF-A0A3N4AE24-F1
#
_cell.length_a   1.000
_cell.length_b   1.000
_cell.length_c   1.000
_cell.angle_alpha   90.00
_cell.angle_beta   90.00
_cell.angle_gamma   90.00
#
_symmetry.space_group_name_H-M   'P 1'
#
loop_
_entity.id
_entity.type
_entity.pdbx_description
1 polymer ?
#
loop_
_entity_poly.entity_id
_entity_poly.type
_entity_poly.pdbx_seq_one_letter_code
_entity_poly.pdbx_strand_id
1 'polypeptide(L)'
;MCCTGHRPVDDPFAELSQFDLERGLLLICDKVVDETRAWRVVALSDLAMAQMNVYLKYLQHLSECLQSRDSSRELGLRISRLSGSKADMPLFFYLNENRPDSYIPISSAALSSEWSAFWRLPINFLRHVMATQLLRTSGRPDLVQLQLGHTDGVDYPLGSRSTVSVLLAAGVIRKHLDSYMRESGWRVMDAPSLELQKAFSPSFGKSAVTTEPLFGHRKREEKRKRDHAKSKALVKMLVSDHLARFQRIDADGAHRLVEELVATAQQNKCSINRCLRLLYRYLARRKGGKDLIKHVLRVRQIEVEPSPFTEASLKEYRELAFLRAAFTSYLDNKGRDGGEVSTSARLAEIVCSAALFGGIAAEARLLSLASAILLHTHQLSTELSVEIPLGEGAVFRWHPDPVSSALIEGLFKKEGCEAKLSEQKLQPSIAALLASIGCGAGSLALLAKLSQVALLFEMPGYIASCLRGETAAVSVPLNAWVRATGNHAIATPTTHISNADTFKPDQDWAPDLRHCRKGAKLDLSEARSFVLLIRKLISQAASLPTKGNMKVSTRRKKHFAEILKSTFDREADWSVFPLLIVGWAVHLCEQGTRTKKSLAYSTIDKYLMLVVRHLTPAACGMDVLGLDEAGFEELYLKVVETAEVNRPGFRGGCLV
;
A
#
# COMPACT_ATOMS: atom_id res chain seq x y z
N MET A 1 10.41 -23.80 19.15
CA MET A 1 9.31 -23.24 19.99
C MET A 1 9.75 -22.06 20.84
N CYS A 2 10.87 -22.11 21.59
CA CYS A 2 11.37 -20.96 22.37
C CYS A 2 11.60 -19.71 21.50
N CYS A 3 12.35 -19.80 20.39
CA CYS A 3 12.58 -18.67 19.50
C CYS A 3 11.29 -18.05 18.91
N THR A 4 10.36 -18.88 18.46
CA THR A 4 9.27 -18.46 17.55
C THR A 4 7.96 -18.19 18.26
N GLY A 5 7.84 -18.60 19.53
CA GLY A 5 6.59 -18.57 20.27
C GLY A 5 5.48 -19.44 19.66
N HIS A 6 5.76 -20.32 18.70
CA HIS A 6 4.76 -21.19 18.08
C HIS A 6 4.03 -22.03 19.14
N ARG A 7 2.71 -22.20 18.99
CA ARG A 7 1.92 -23.05 19.89
C ARG A 7 2.23 -24.54 19.67
N PRO A 8 2.20 -25.38 20.70
CA PRO A 8 2.32 -26.81 20.54
C PRO A 8 1.04 -27.35 19.91
N VAL A 9 1.10 -27.61 18.62
CA VAL A 9 0.01 -28.19 17.80
C VAL A 9 0.57 -29.37 17.03
N ASP A 10 -0.31 -30.17 16.43
CA ASP A 10 0.11 -31.30 15.60
C ASP A 10 0.83 -30.81 14.35
N ASP A 11 1.98 -31.38 14.01
CA ASP A 11 2.83 -31.03 12.87
C ASP A 11 3.16 -29.52 12.84
N PRO A 12 3.92 -29.00 13.83
CA PRO A 12 4.40 -27.63 13.82
C PRO A 12 5.46 -27.45 12.72
N PHE A 13 5.47 -26.28 12.06
CA PHE A 13 6.45 -25.95 11.00
C PHE A 13 6.54 -27.03 9.91
N ALA A 14 5.40 -27.42 9.37
CA ALA A 14 5.28 -28.67 8.62
C ALA A 14 6.06 -28.68 7.30
N GLU A 15 6.38 -27.51 6.72
CA GLU A 15 7.00 -27.41 5.40
C GLU A 15 8.19 -26.44 5.41
N LEU A 16 9.24 -26.77 4.65
CA LEU A 16 10.40 -25.89 4.47
C LEU A 16 10.04 -24.59 3.71
N SER A 17 8.98 -24.61 2.90
CA SER A 17 8.41 -23.43 2.22
C SER A 17 7.98 -22.32 3.19
N GLN A 18 7.73 -22.66 4.46
CA GLN A 18 7.36 -21.74 5.52
C GLN A 18 8.56 -20.99 6.11
N PHE A 19 9.79 -21.34 5.73
CA PHE A 19 11.02 -20.73 6.20
C PHE A 19 11.68 -19.88 5.10
N ASP A 20 12.13 -18.69 5.49
CA ASP A 20 13.17 -17.95 4.78
C ASP A 20 14.36 -17.81 5.75
N LEU A 21 15.33 -18.71 5.61
CA LEU A 21 16.51 -18.76 6.46
C LEU A 21 17.56 -17.70 6.10
N GLU A 22 17.50 -17.10 4.91
CA GLU A 22 18.40 -16.01 4.54
C GLU A 22 17.99 -14.72 5.25
N ARG A 23 16.69 -14.45 5.23
CA ARG A 23 16.10 -13.24 5.81
C ARG A 23 15.56 -13.46 7.21
N GLY A 24 15.75 -14.65 7.79
CA GLY A 24 15.30 -15.04 9.14
C GLY A 24 13.83 -14.78 9.41
N LEU A 25 12.97 -15.24 8.51
CA LEU A 25 11.53 -15.17 8.61
C LEU A 25 10.93 -16.57 8.69
N LEU A 26 9.80 -16.66 9.39
CA LEU A 26 9.02 -17.88 9.48
C LEU A 26 7.53 -17.56 9.38
N LEU A 27 6.82 -18.31 8.55
CA LEU A 27 5.38 -18.24 8.41
C LEU A 27 4.70 -19.27 9.33
N ILE A 28 3.74 -18.82 10.14
CA ILE A 28 3.06 -19.64 11.14
C ILE A 28 1.54 -19.62 10.94
N CYS A 29 0.92 -20.80 11.02
CA CYS A 29 -0.53 -20.99 11.12
C CYS A 29 -0.86 -21.98 12.25
N ASP A 30 -0.85 -21.51 13.50
CA ASP A 30 -0.99 -22.35 14.70
C ASP A 30 -2.32 -22.17 15.46
N LYS A 31 -3.01 -21.03 15.32
CA LYS A 31 -4.33 -20.76 15.91
C LYS A 31 -5.19 -19.95 14.96
N VAL A 32 -6.25 -20.56 14.47
CA VAL A 32 -7.21 -19.90 13.59
C VAL A 32 -8.52 -19.64 14.35
N VAL A 33 -8.73 -18.39 14.75
CA VAL A 33 -10.00 -17.92 15.34
C VAL A 33 -10.91 -17.35 14.24
N ASP A 34 -10.28 -16.65 13.30
CA ASP A 34 -10.82 -16.15 12.05
C ASP A 34 -9.93 -16.67 10.92
N GLU A 35 -10.52 -17.29 9.89
CA GLU A 35 -9.77 -17.83 8.75
C GLU A 35 -9.06 -16.72 7.97
N THR A 36 -9.58 -15.49 8.01
CA THR A 36 -8.93 -14.33 7.39
C THR A 36 -7.63 -13.91 8.09
N ARG A 37 -7.42 -14.30 9.36
CA ARG A 37 -6.21 -14.03 10.17
C ARG A 37 -5.41 -15.30 10.47
N ALA A 38 -5.47 -16.31 9.61
CA ALA A 38 -4.86 -17.61 9.87
C ALA A 38 -3.33 -17.59 9.90
N TRP A 39 -2.72 -16.72 9.08
CA TRP A 39 -1.28 -16.67 8.85
C TRP A 39 -0.63 -15.48 9.55
N ARG A 40 0.59 -15.68 10.04
CA ARG A 40 1.46 -14.59 10.51
C ARG A 40 2.91 -14.87 10.16
N VAL A 41 3.67 -13.81 9.92
CA VAL A 41 5.12 -13.87 9.79
C VAL A 41 5.75 -13.51 11.13
N VAL A 42 6.77 -14.26 11.53
CA VAL A 42 7.54 -14.05 12.76
C VAL A 42 9.03 -14.03 12.44
N ALA A 43 9.81 -13.43 13.33
CA ALA A 43 11.27 -13.44 13.24
C ALA A 43 11.88 -14.76 13.72
N LEU A 44 12.97 -15.16 13.07
CA LEU A 44 13.90 -16.20 13.52
C LEU A 44 15.19 -15.54 14.04
N SER A 45 15.71 -16.05 15.16
CA SER A 45 17.04 -15.69 15.67
C SER A 45 18.15 -16.33 14.82
N ASP A 46 19.35 -15.76 14.86
CA ASP A 46 20.50 -16.31 14.14
C ASP A 46 20.83 -17.71 14.65
N LEU A 47 20.69 -17.95 15.96
CA LEU A 47 20.84 -19.28 16.56
C LEU A 47 19.83 -20.29 15.98
N ALA A 48 18.57 -19.91 15.84
CA ALA A 48 17.56 -20.79 15.26
C ALA A 48 17.83 -21.09 13.78
N MET A 49 18.26 -20.08 13.01
CA MET A 49 18.65 -20.27 11.61
C MET A 49 19.85 -21.21 11.48
N ALA A 50 20.86 -21.05 12.33
CA ALA A 50 22.02 -21.94 12.37
C ALA A 50 21.62 -23.38 12.72
N GLN A 51 20.76 -23.58 13.71
CA GLN A 51 20.24 -24.90 14.06
C GLN A 51 19.44 -25.53 12.91
N MET A 52 18.64 -24.75 12.19
CA MET A 52 17.92 -25.22 11.01
C MET A 52 18.87 -25.67 9.91
N ASN A 53 19.95 -24.94 9.66
CA ASN A 53 20.97 -25.34 8.68
C ASN A 53 21.65 -26.66 9.08
N VAL A 54 21.95 -26.88 10.36
CA VAL A 54 22.47 -28.16 10.85
C VAL A 54 21.43 -29.28 10.64
N TYR A 55 20.16 -29.02 10.96
CA TYR A 55 19.09 -29.99 10.79
C TYR A 55 18.89 -30.38 9.32
N LEU A 56 18.92 -29.43 8.39
CA LEU A 56 18.77 -29.70 6.96
C LEU A 56 19.94 -30.55 6.42
N LYS A 57 21.17 -30.29 6.86
CA LYS A 57 22.33 -31.14 6.54
C LYS A 57 22.17 -32.54 7.13
N TYR A 58 21.70 -32.65 8.37
CA TYR A 58 21.39 -33.93 9.00
C TYR A 58 20.34 -34.73 8.20
N LEU A 59 19.27 -34.08 7.72
CA LEU A 59 18.26 -34.75 6.91
C LEU A 59 18.83 -35.31 5.59
N GLN A 60 19.79 -34.61 4.97
CA GLN A 60 20.48 -35.12 3.78
C GLN A 60 21.23 -36.42 4.11
N HIS A 61 22.09 -36.41 5.14
CA HIS A 61 22.83 -37.60 5.56
C HIS A 61 21.90 -38.74 6.02
N LEU A 62 20.86 -38.42 6.80
CA LEU A 62 19.87 -39.41 7.24
C LEU A 62 19.17 -40.06 6.05
N SER A 63 18.83 -39.29 5.02
CA SER A 63 18.18 -39.82 3.83
C SER A 63 19.07 -40.82 3.09
N GLU A 64 20.38 -40.55 2.99
CA GLU A 64 21.37 -41.43 2.36
C GLU A 64 21.56 -42.73 3.16
N CYS A 65 21.73 -42.61 4.49
CA CYS A 65 21.86 -43.75 5.39
C CYS A 65 20.63 -44.67 5.40
N LEU A 66 19.42 -44.12 5.27
CA LEU A 66 18.19 -44.92 5.25
C LEU A 66 17.93 -45.54 3.88
N GLN A 67 18.36 -44.89 2.79
CA GLN A 67 18.27 -45.43 1.43
C GLN A 67 19.20 -46.62 1.20
N SER A 68 20.31 -46.71 1.92
CA SER A 68 21.25 -47.84 1.84
C SER A 68 20.74 -49.12 2.52
N ARG A 69 19.58 -49.06 3.21
CA ARG A 69 18.96 -50.18 3.92
C ARG A 69 17.60 -50.50 3.31
N ASP A 70 17.40 -51.76 2.91
CA ASP A 70 16.16 -52.17 2.23
C ASP A 70 14.89 -51.90 3.06
N SER A 71 14.93 -52.12 4.38
CA SER A 71 13.79 -51.95 5.28
C SER A 71 13.37 -50.49 5.51
N SER A 72 14.22 -49.51 5.21
CA SER A 72 13.95 -48.08 5.42
C SER A 72 14.10 -47.24 4.15
N ARG A 73 14.29 -47.88 3.00
CA ARG A 73 14.60 -47.22 1.73
C ARG A 73 13.54 -46.19 1.33
N GLU A 74 12.27 -46.54 1.46
CA GLU A 74 11.16 -45.64 1.12
C GLU A 74 11.13 -44.41 2.03
N LEU A 75 11.37 -44.58 3.34
CA LEU A 75 11.46 -43.46 4.26
C LEU A 75 12.63 -42.52 3.89
N GLY A 76 13.78 -43.09 3.54
CA GLY A 76 14.92 -42.32 3.05
C GLY A 76 14.61 -41.53 1.78
N LEU A 77 13.87 -42.11 0.82
CA LEU A 77 13.39 -41.39 -0.36
C LEU A 77 12.44 -40.26 -0.01
N ARG A 78 11.50 -40.47 0.91
CA ARG A 78 10.56 -39.42 1.38
C ARG A 78 11.28 -38.27 2.07
N ILE A 79 12.29 -38.56 2.89
CA ILE A 79 13.11 -37.53 3.54
C ILE A 79 13.88 -36.71 2.51
N SER A 80 14.46 -37.35 1.48
CA SER A 80 15.17 -36.64 0.41
C SER A 80 14.29 -35.64 -0.35
N ARG A 81 12.97 -35.86 -0.37
CA ARG A 81 11.98 -34.97 -1.01
C ARG A 81 11.54 -33.80 -0.12
N LEU A 82 11.90 -33.77 1.17
CA LEU A 82 11.55 -32.66 2.07
C LEU A 82 12.19 -31.32 1.66
N SER A 83 13.31 -31.36 0.94
CA SER A 83 13.94 -30.19 0.33
C SER A 83 13.28 -29.76 -0.99
N GLY A 84 12.39 -30.59 -1.54
CA GLY A 84 11.70 -30.37 -2.81
C GLY A 84 10.36 -29.64 -2.69
N SER A 85 9.68 -29.47 -3.82
CA SER A 85 8.43 -28.69 -3.94
C SER A 85 7.17 -29.42 -3.47
N LYS A 86 7.23 -30.74 -3.25
CA LYS A 86 6.13 -31.57 -2.73
C LYS A 86 6.65 -32.46 -1.61
N ALA A 87 6.45 -32.01 -0.37
CA ALA A 87 6.75 -32.80 0.81
C ALA A 87 5.66 -33.84 1.03
N ASP A 88 6.05 -35.11 1.19
CA ASP A 88 5.12 -36.23 1.44
C ASP A 88 4.96 -36.55 2.93
N MET A 89 5.61 -35.77 3.79
CA MET A 89 5.61 -35.90 5.25
C MET A 89 5.98 -34.56 5.92
N PRO A 90 5.67 -34.34 7.21
CA PRO A 90 6.09 -33.15 7.93
C PRO A 90 7.62 -33.01 7.99
N LEU A 91 8.11 -31.77 7.95
CA LEU A 91 9.53 -31.44 8.07
C LEU A 91 10.17 -31.97 9.36
N PHE A 92 9.41 -31.99 10.46
CA PHE A 92 9.85 -32.52 11.75
C PHE A 92 9.06 -33.76 12.13
N PHE A 93 9.77 -34.82 12.49
CA PHE A 93 9.20 -36.14 12.79
C PHE A 93 10.16 -36.93 13.71
N TYR A 94 9.65 -37.99 14.31
CA TYR A 94 10.48 -39.01 14.97
C TYR A 94 10.58 -40.25 14.07
N LEU A 95 11.71 -40.96 14.14
CA LEU A 95 11.84 -42.28 13.53
C LEU A 95 11.03 -43.30 14.32
N ASN A 96 10.41 -44.25 13.62
CA ASN A 96 9.66 -45.32 14.27
C ASN A 96 10.52 -46.58 14.40
N GLU A 97 11.01 -46.86 15.61
CA GLU A 97 11.86 -48.02 15.89
C GLU A 97 11.14 -49.35 15.61
N ASN A 98 9.82 -49.41 15.79
CA ASN A 98 9.02 -50.61 15.57
C ASN A 98 8.66 -50.85 14.10
N ARG A 99 8.77 -49.82 13.25
CA ARG A 99 8.44 -49.86 11.82
C ARG A 99 9.41 -48.96 11.04
N PRO A 100 10.60 -49.48 10.65
CA PRO A 100 11.69 -48.71 10.05
C PRO A 100 11.37 -47.99 8.73
N ASP A 101 10.28 -48.37 8.06
CA ASP A 101 9.75 -47.75 6.84
C ASP A 101 8.80 -46.56 7.13
N SER A 102 8.55 -46.25 8.41
CA SER A 102 7.56 -45.27 8.84
C SER A 102 8.14 -44.21 9.79
N TYR A 103 7.36 -43.15 10.00
CA TYR A 103 7.70 -42.07 10.93
C TYR A 103 6.54 -41.82 11.90
N ILE A 104 6.85 -41.18 13.03
CA ILE A 104 5.88 -40.72 14.01
C ILE A 104 5.76 -39.19 13.89
N PRO A 105 4.56 -38.65 13.59
CA PRO A 105 4.37 -37.19 13.49
C PRO A 105 4.50 -36.52 14.85
N ILE A 106 4.98 -35.27 14.86
CA ILE A 106 5.03 -34.48 16.09
C ILE A 106 3.61 -34.06 16.46
N SER A 107 3.16 -34.41 17.65
CA SER A 107 1.88 -33.95 18.21
C SER A 107 2.08 -33.24 19.53
N SER A 108 1.07 -32.47 19.95
CA SER A 108 1.09 -31.85 21.30
C SER A 108 1.23 -32.89 22.41
N ALA A 109 0.60 -34.06 22.25
CA ALA A 109 0.71 -35.18 23.17
C ALA A 109 2.10 -35.81 23.17
N ALA A 110 2.68 -36.06 21.98
CA ALA A 110 4.04 -36.59 21.84
C ALA A 110 5.06 -35.64 22.49
N LEU A 111 5.00 -34.34 22.18
CA LEU A 111 5.87 -33.33 22.81
C LEU A 111 5.73 -33.32 24.34
N SER A 112 4.49 -33.40 24.85
CA SER A 112 4.27 -33.43 26.30
C SER A 112 4.85 -34.68 26.96
N SER A 113 4.73 -35.83 26.30
CA SER A 113 5.29 -37.10 26.78
C SER A 113 6.82 -37.02 26.83
N GLU A 114 7.45 -36.68 25.71
CA GLU A 114 8.91 -36.57 25.60
C GLU A 114 9.50 -35.56 26.59
N TRP A 115 8.87 -34.38 26.70
CA TRP A 115 9.38 -33.31 27.56
C TRP A 115 9.22 -33.61 29.05
N SER A 116 8.25 -34.46 29.42
CA SER A 116 8.04 -34.85 30.82
C SER A 116 9.24 -35.57 31.43
N ALA A 117 10.08 -36.20 30.60
CA ALA A 117 11.34 -36.82 31.02
C ALA A 117 12.40 -35.79 31.42
N PHE A 118 12.34 -34.57 30.88
CA PHE A 118 13.33 -33.53 31.12
C PHE A 118 12.86 -32.48 32.14
N TRP A 119 11.56 -32.17 32.17
CA TRP A 119 10.98 -31.23 33.13
C TRP A 119 9.50 -31.47 33.40
N ARG A 120 8.94 -30.83 34.43
CA ARG A 120 7.50 -30.87 34.76
C ARG A 120 6.72 -29.66 34.26
N LEU A 121 7.34 -28.82 33.43
CA LEU A 121 6.75 -27.58 32.96
C LEU A 121 5.78 -27.83 31.80
N PRO A 122 4.69 -27.05 31.68
CA PRO A 122 3.75 -27.19 30.57
C PRO A 122 4.43 -26.96 29.21
N ILE A 123 4.00 -27.67 28.17
CA ILE A 123 4.54 -27.53 26.80
C ILE A 123 4.45 -26.11 26.21
N ASN A 124 3.55 -25.27 26.73
CA ASN A 124 3.42 -23.86 26.35
C ASN A 124 4.40 -22.92 27.09
N PHE A 125 5.16 -23.41 28.07
CA PHE A 125 6.03 -22.60 28.93
C PHE A 125 7.01 -21.76 28.12
N LEU A 126 7.65 -22.35 27.11
CA LEU A 126 8.62 -21.65 26.27
C LEU A 126 8.03 -20.46 25.48
N ARG A 127 6.73 -20.49 25.16
CA ARG A 127 6.04 -19.34 24.55
C ARG A 127 5.93 -18.17 25.54
N HIS A 128 5.66 -18.45 26.82
CA HIS A 128 5.61 -17.44 27.87
C HIS A 128 7.00 -16.88 28.19
N VAL A 129 8.02 -17.74 28.22
CA VAL A 129 9.41 -17.31 28.40
C VAL A 129 9.80 -16.35 27.27
N MET A 130 9.57 -16.73 26.01
CA MET A 130 9.86 -15.86 24.87
C MET A 130 9.16 -14.51 24.99
N ALA A 131 7.85 -14.50 25.27
CA ALA A 131 7.07 -13.27 25.40
C ALA A 131 7.62 -12.36 26.50
N THR A 132 7.95 -12.94 27.66
CA THR A 132 8.48 -12.21 28.82
C THR A 132 9.87 -11.65 28.53
N GLN A 133 10.75 -12.46 27.94
CA GLN A 133 12.12 -12.04 27.64
C GLN A 133 12.16 -11.01 26.53
N LEU A 134 11.38 -11.18 25.45
CA LEU A 134 11.28 -10.19 24.39
C LEU A 134 10.73 -8.86 24.91
N LEU A 135 9.74 -8.88 25.81
CA LEU A 135 9.26 -7.64 26.46
C LEU A 135 10.36 -6.97 27.28
N ARG A 136 11.11 -7.76 28.07
CA ARG A 136 12.20 -7.24 28.93
C ARG A 136 13.33 -6.62 28.12
N THR A 137 13.78 -7.29 27.05
CA THR A 137 14.94 -6.83 26.27
C THR A 137 14.59 -5.72 25.30
N SER A 138 13.36 -5.67 24.78
CA SER A 138 12.94 -4.63 23.83
C SER A 138 12.24 -3.44 24.46
N GLY A 139 11.66 -3.60 25.66
CA GLY A 139 10.75 -2.62 26.28
C GLY A 139 9.47 -2.36 25.49
N ARG A 140 9.18 -3.17 24.45
CA ARG A 140 8.15 -2.90 23.45
C ARG A 140 7.08 -4.01 23.39
N PRO A 141 5.88 -3.78 23.93
CA PRO A 141 4.82 -4.79 23.92
C PRO A 141 4.28 -5.08 22.52
N ASP A 142 4.34 -4.10 21.61
CA ASP A 142 3.90 -4.26 20.22
C ASP A 142 4.74 -5.28 19.45
N LEU A 143 6.05 -5.35 19.70
CA LEU A 143 6.94 -6.36 19.13
C LEU A 143 6.60 -7.78 19.62
N VAL A 144 6.21 -7.91 20.89
CA VAL A 144 5.75 -9.18 21.47
C VAL A 144 4.43 -9.61 20.84
N GLN A 145 3.49 -8.67 20.69
CA GLN A 145 2.20 -8.93 20.03
C GLN A 145 2.40 -9.40 18.59
N LEU A 146 3.27 -8.75 17.82
CA LEU A 146 3.67 -9.15 16.47
C LEU A 146 4.21 -10.58 16.43
N GLN A 147 5.22 -10.90 17.25
CA GLN A 147 5.83 -12.23 17.30
C GLN A 147 4.82 -13.32 17.73
N LEU A 148 3.91 -13.00 18.65
CA LEU A 148 2.91 -13.95 19.15
C LEU A 148 1.67 -14.07 18.25
N GLY A 149 1.45 -13.15 17.31
CA GLY A 149 0.24 -13.05 16.50
C GLY A 149 -0.97 -12.53 17.26
N HIS A 150 -0.77 -11.70 18.28
CA HIS A 150 -1.86 -11.05 18.99
C HIS A 150 -2.25 -9.78 18.23
N THR A 151 -3.52 -9.67 17.86
CA THR A 151 -4.06 -8.51 17.15
C THR A 151 -5.20 -7.95 17.99
N ASP A 152 -4.92 -6.86 18.68
CA ASP A 152 -5.90 -6.13 19.47
C ASP A 152 -6.50 -5.04 18.58
N GLY A 153 -7.79 -5.16 18.25
CA GLY A 153 -8.52 -4.19 17.42
C GLY A 153 -8.80 -4.63 15.97
N VAL A 154 -9.25 -3.66 15.18
CA VAL A 154 -9.69 -3.83 13.79
C VAL A 154 -8.53 -3.96 12.82
N ASP A 155 -7.48 -3.18 13.00
CA ASP A 155 -6.37 -3.15 12.06
C ASP A 155 -5.39 -4.30 12.33
N TYR A 156 -4.75 -4.79 11.28
CA TYR A 156 -3.67 -5.77 11.35
C TYR A 156 -2.34 -5.01 11.51
N PRO A 157 -1.46 -5.36 12.47
CA PRO A 157 -0.22 -4.61 12.74
C PRO A 157 0.76 -4.47 11.57
N LEU A 158 0.71 -5.38 10.59
CA LEU A 158 1.49 -5.33 9.33
C LEU A 158 0.57 -5.21 8.11
N GLY A 159 -0.67 -4.74 8.31
CA GLY A 159 -1.70 -4.59 7.28
C GLY A 159 -1.51 -3.33 6.46
N SER A 160 -2.51 -3.01 5.65
CA SER A 160 -2.51 -1.89 4.70
C SER A 160 -2.30 -0.52 5.34
N ARG A 161 -2.56 -0.38 6.64
CA ARG A 161 -2.41 0.88 7.40
C ARG A 161 -1.15 0.94 8.26
N SER A 162 -0.31 -0.09 8.20
CA SER A 162 0.90 -0.14 9.01
C SER A 162 1.93 0.89 8.55
N THR A 163 2.60 1.50 9.53
CA THR A 163 3.74 2.41 9.31
C THR A 163 5.09 1.69 9.33
N VAL A 164 5.09 0.37 9.52
CA VAL A 164 6.31 -0.46 9.65
C VAL A 164 6.29 -1.57 8.61
N SER A 165 7.44 -1.88 8.01
CA SER A 165 7.60 -3.02 7.11
C SER A 165 7.89 -4.31 7.88
N VAL A 166 7.58 -5.45 7.26
CA VAL A 166 7.79 -6.77 7.87
C VAL A 166 9.27 -7.00 8.17
N LEU A 167 10.16 -6.69 7.22
CA LEU A 167 11.59 -6.86 7.39
C LEU A 167 12.15 -5.99 8.51
N LEU A 168 11.68 -4.73 8.62
CA LEU A 168 12.13 -3.84 9.68
C LEU A 168 11.72 -4.37 11.06
N ALA A 169 10.44 -4.72 11.23
CA ALA A 169 9.93 -5.28 12.48
C ALA A 169 10.65 -6.60 12.85
N ALA A 170 10.74 -7.53 11.89
CA ALA A 170 11.38 -8.82 12.10
C ALA A 170 12.88 -8.69 12.42
N GLY A 171 13.58 -7.75 11.79
CA GLY A 171 14.98 -7.47 12.06
C GLY A 171 15.23 -6.96 13.49
N VAL A 172 14.36 -6.08 14.00
CA VAL A 172 14.43 -5.61 15.39
C VAL A 172 14.13 -6.76 16.36
N ILE A 173 13.07 -7.53 16.13
CA ILE A 173 12.71 -8.67 16.96
C ILE A 173 13.85 -9.70 16.98
N ARG A 174 14.43 -10.04 15.83
CA ARG A 174 15.55 -10.99 15.71
C ARG A 174 16.69 -10.65 16.67
N LYS A 175 17.14 -9.40 16.69
CA LYS A 175 18.26 -8.97 17.54
C LYS A 175 18.00 -9.27 19.01
N HIS A 176 16.81 -8.93 19.49
CA HIS A 176 16.40 -9.21 20.87
C HIS A 176 16.21 -10.71 21.13
N LEU A 177 15.68 -11.46 20.16
CA LEU A 177 15.54 -12.91 20.28
C LEU A 177 16.91 -13.58 20.41
N ASP A 178 17.89 -13.19 19.60
CA ASP A 178 19.21 -13.80 19.59
C ASP A 178 19.97 -13.50 20.91
N SER A 179 19.92 -12.25 21.39
CA SER A 179 20.54 -11.88 22.68
C SER A 179 19.98 -12.71 23.84
N TYR A 180 18.65 -12.74 24.06
CA TYR A 180 18.12 -13.48 25.20
C TYR A 180 18.37 -14.99 25.07
N MET A 181 18.33 -15.55 23.86
CA MET A 181 18.56 -16.97 23.66
C MET A 181 20.00 -17.33 24.06
N ARG A 182 20.99 -16.53 23.64
CA ARG A 182 22.39 -16.75 24.04
C ARG A 182 22.59 -16.57 25.54
N GLU A 183 22.02 -15.52 26.13
CA GLU A 183 22.08 -15.26 27.57
C GLU A 183 21.42 -16.37 28.39
N SER A 184 20.36 -16.98 27.87
CA SER A 184 19.68 -18.13 28.48
C SER A 184 20.43 -19.46 28.26
N GLY A 185 21.61 -19.44 27.63
CA GLY A 185 22.45 -20.60 27.43
C GLY A 185 22.09 -21.48 26.22
N TRP A 186 21.19 -21.04 25.33
CA TRP A 186 20.93 -21.77 24.09
C TRP A 186 22.18 -21.78 23.22
N ARG A 187 22.44 -22.91 22.57
CA ARG A 187 23.54 -23.10 21.62
C ARG A 187 23.05 -23.92 20.43
N VAL A 188 23.74 -23.78 19.31
CA VAL A 188 23.55 -24.67 18.16
C VAL A 188 24.12 -26.04 18.56
N MET A 189 23.32 -27.08 18.37
CA MET A 189 23.76 -28.46 18.54
C MET A 189 24.18 -29.02 17.19
N ASP A 190 25.34 -29.68 17.17
CA ASP A 190 25.82 -30.40 16.01
C ASP A 190 24.93 -31.61 15.69
N ALA A 191 24.97 -32.02 14.43
CA ALA A 191 24.28 -33.23 14.00
C ALA A 191 24.97 -34.48 14.59
N PRO A 192 24.21 -35.51 15.00
CA PRO A 192 24.80 -36.80 15.37
C PRO A 192 25.64 -37.36 14.22
N SER A 193 26.78 -37.98 14.53
CA SER A 193 27.58 -38.70 13.54
C SER A 193 26.84 -39.95 13.08
N LEU A 194 26.51 -40.02 11.80
CA LEU A 194 25.95 -41.20 11.15
C LEU A 194 27.03 -41.86 10.29
N GLU A 195 27.27 -43.16 10.50
CA GLU A 195 28.20 -43.92 9.65
C GLU A 195 27.55 -44.24 8.30
N LEU A 196 28.13 -43.73 7.22
CA LEU A 196 27.73 -44.05 5.85
C LEU A 196 28.28 -45.43 5.45
N GLN A 197 27.40 -46.41 5.28
CA GLN A 197 27.77 -47.65 4.61
C GLN A 197 27.64 -47.48 3.09
N LYS A 198 28.73 -47.03 2.47
CA LYS A 198 28.94 -46.76 1.03
C LYS A 198 28.10 -45.63 0.43
N ALA A 199 28.75 -44.78 -0.37
CA ALA A 199 28.11 -43.73 -1.15
C ALA A 199 27.18 -44.35 -2.22
N PHE A 200 25.90 -44.01 -2.16
CA PHE A 200 24.91 -44.40 -3.15
C PHE A 200 24.38 -43.15 -3.84
N SER A 201 24.42 -43.11 -5.17
CA SER A 201 23.82 -42.01 -5.94
C SER A 201 22.31 -42.26 -6.06
N PRO A 202 21.45 -41.31 -5.66
CA PRO A 202 20.01 -41.51 -5.71
C PRO A 202 19.50 -41.58 -7.15
N SER A 203 18.72 -42.62 -7.47
CA SER A 203 17.90 -42.66 -8.68
C SER A 203 16.46 -42.31 -8.32
N PHE A 204 15.94 -41.22 -8.90
CA PHE A 204 14.58 -40.77 -8.67
C PHE A 204 13.60 -41.59 -9.50
N GLY A 205 13.04 -42.66 -8.90
CA GLY A 205 11.86 -43.32 -9.44
C GLY A 205 10.63 -42.42 -9.31
N LYS A 206 9.85 -42.26 -10.39
CA LYS A 206 8.53 -41.64 -10.35
C LYS A 206 7.56 -42.57 -9.60
N SER A 207 7.44 -42.42 -8.29
CA SER A 207 6.38 -43.10 -7.53
C SER A 207 5.09 -42.28 -7.62
N ALA A 208 4.03 -42.90 -8.11
CA ALA A 208 2.71 -42.29 -8.24
C ALA A 208 2.04 -42.24 -6.86
N VAL A 209 2.21 -41.15 -6.12
CA VAL A 209 1.42 -40.87 -4.92
C VAL A 209 0.04 -40.39 -5.37
N THR A 210 -0.98 -41.24 -5.21
CA THR A 210 -2.36 -41.04 -5.68
C THR A 210 -3.24 -40.19 -4.76
N THR A 211 -2.77 -39.79 -3.57
CA THR A 211 -3.47 -38.86 -2.68
C THR A 211 -2.48 -37.90 -2.01
N GLU A 212 -2.77 -36.59 -2.02
CA GLU A 212 -1.92 -35.61 -1.34
C GLU A 212 -1.90 -35.88 0.17
N PRO A 213 -0.73 -36.07 0.80
CA PRO A 213 -0.65 -36.34 2.22
C PRO A 213 -1.10 -35.12 3.04
N LEU A 214 -2.05 -35.35 3.96
CA LEU A 214 -2.60 -34.32 4.84
C LEU A 214 -1.83 -34.24 6.17
N PHE A 215 -1.04 -33.19 6.33
CA PHE A 215 -0.35 -32.86 7.59
C PHE A 215 -0.39 -31.35 7.85
N GLY A 216 0.17 -30.91 8.99
CA GLY A 216 0.35 -29.49 9.26
C GLY A 216 -0.95 -28.70 9.35
N HIS A 217 -0.95 -27.48 8.81
CA HIS A 217 -2.13 -26.61 8.83
C HIS A 217 -3.27 -27.18 7.99
N ARG A 218 -2.99 -27.87 6.88
CA ARG A 218 -4.01 -28.50 6.01
C ARG A 218 -4.80 -29.57 6.76
N LYS A 219 -4.10 -30.44 7.51
CA LYS A 219 -4.75 -31.41 8.42
C LYS A 219 -5.61 -30.73 9.48
N ARG A 220 -5.11 -29.63 10.07
CA ARG A 220 -5.86 -28.84 11.05
C ARG A 220 -7.07 -28.16 10.42
N GLU A 221 -6.98 -27.68 9.18
CA GLU A 221 -8.07 -27.05 8.43
C GLU A 221 -9.18 -28.05 8.11
N GLU A 222 -8.83 -29.23 7.59
CA GLU A 222 -9.80 -30.30 7.33
C GLU A 222 -10.53 -30.74 8.60
N LYS A 223 -9.82 -30.83 9.73
CA LYS A 223 -10.45 -31.05 11.04
C LYS A 223 -11.42 -29.92 11.39
N ARG A 224 -11.03 -28.65 11.22
CA ARG A 224 -11.91 -27.49 11.46
C ARG A 224 -13.15 -27.51 10.56
N LYS A 225 -13.02 -27.85 9.27
CA LYS A 225 -14.14 -27.98 8.33
C LYS A 225 -15.13 -29.05 8.77
N ARG A 226 -14.64 -30.23 9.18
CA ARG A 226 -15.48 -31.31 9.73
C ARG A 226 -16.20 -30.86 11.00
N ASP A 227 -15.49 -30.23 11.92
CA ASP A 227 -16.08 -29.70 13.17
C ASP A 227 -17.10 -28.59 12.90
N HIS A 228 -16.87 -27.78 11.88
CA HIS A 228 -17.81 -26.75 11.42
C HIS A 228 -19.08 -27.37 10.83
N ALA A 229 -18.95 -28.37 9.97
CA ALA A 229 -20.07 -29.09 9.38
C ALA A 229 -20.94 -29.74 10.46
N LYS A 230 -20.31 -30.39 11.46
CA LYS A 230 -21.00 -30.95 12.64
C LYS A 230 -21.77 -29.88 13.42
N SER A 231 -21.12 -28.75 13.74
CA SER A 231 -21.75 -27.63 14.45
C SER A 231 -22.95 -27.05 13.67
N LYS A 232 -22.81 -26.93 12.35
CA LYS A 232 -23.87 -26.43 11.45
C LYS A 232 -25.05 -27.39 11.37
N ALA A 233 -24.79 -28.69 11.26
CA ALA A 233 -25.83 -29.71 11.26
C ALA A 233 -26.62 -29.70 12.58
N LEU A 234 -25.93 -29.60 13.72
CA LEU A 234 -26.56 -29.51 15.04
C LEU A 234 -27.47 -28.29 15.17
N VAL A 235 -26.98 -27.10 14.80
CA VAL A 235 -27.79 -25.87 14.87
C VAL A 235 -29.01 -25.97 13.94
N LYS A 236 -28.83 -26.53 12.73
CA LYS A 236 -29.94 -26.71 11.78
C LYS A 236 -31.02 -27.66 12.34
N MET A 237 -30.62 -28.76 12.96
CA MET A 237 -31.51 -29.72 13.61
C MET A 237 -32.34 -29.03 14.70
N LEU A 238 -31.68 -28.40 15.70
CA LEU A 238 -32.38 -27.78 16.83
C LEU A 238 -33.31 -26.63 16.41
N VAL A 239 -32.89 -25.81 15.44
CA VAL A 239 -33.75 -24.76 14.89
C VAL A 239 -34.97 -25.37 14.18
N SER A 240 -34.78 -26.46 13.44
CA SER A 240 -35.88 -27.16 12.76
C SER A 240 -36.87 -27.75 13.77
N ASP A 241 -36.37 -28.43 14.81
CA ASP A 241 -37.18 -29.05 15.85
C ASP A 241 -37.98 -28.01 16.64
N HIS A 242 -37.37 -26.87 16.94
CA HIS A 242 -38.06 -25.76 17.60
C HIS A 242 -39.16 -25.17 16.72
N LEU A 243 -38.90 -24.96 15.43
CA LEU A 243 -39.91 -24.45 14.49
C LEU A 243 -41.05 -25.44 14.27
N ALA A 244 -40.78 -26.74 14.30
CA ALA A 244 -41.82 -27.76 14.25
C ALA A 244 -42.74 -27.71 15.49
N ARG A 245 -42.20 -27.37 16.67
CA ARG A 245 -42.97 -27.28 17.92
C ARG A 245 -43.73 -25.97 18.11
N PHE A 246 -43.11 -24.83 17.75
CA PHE A 246 -43.61 -23.50 18.15
C PHE A 246 -43.92 -22.54 16.99
N GLN A 247 -43.73 -22.95 15.73
CA GLN A 247 -43.95 -22.19 14.47
C GLN A 247 -43.13 -20.89 14.28
N ARG A 248 -42.76 -20.19 15.35
CA ARG A 248 -41.96 -18.94 15.36
C ARG A 248 -40.88 -18.96 16.45
N ILE A 249 -39.93 -18.03 16.35
CA ILE A 249 -38.88 -17.82 17.36
C ILE A 249 -39.04 -16.40 17.89
N ASP A 250 -39.61 -16.26 19.07
CA ASP A 250 -39.69 -15.01 19.86
C ASP A 250 -38.54 -14.93 20.89
N ALA A 251 -38.56 -13.94 21.79
CA ALA A 251 -37.48 -13.70 22.75
C ALA A 251 -37.26 -14.89 23.71
N ASP A 252 -38.36 -15.47 24.20
CA ASP A 252 -38.32 -16.64 25.08
C ASP A 252 -37.94 -17.90 24.29
N GLY A 253 -38.45 -18.05 23.06
CA GLY A 253 -38.04 -19.11 22.15
C GLY A 253 -36.55 -19.07 21.82
N ALA A 254 -35.99 -17.87 21.65
CA ALA A 254 -34.57 -17.67 21.44
C ALA A 254 -33.73 -18.02 22.68
N HIS A 255 -34.18 -17.69 23.89
CA HIS A 255 -33.53 -18.12 25.14
C HIS A 255 -33.55 -19.63 25.30
N ARG A 256 -34.71 -20.28 25.09
CA ARG A 256 -34.84 -21.75 25.12
C ARG A 256 -33.91 -22.42 24.11
N LEU A 257 -33.85 -21.90 22.88
CA LEU A 257 -32.94 -22.40 21.85
C LEU A 257 -31.47 -22.26 22.25
N VAL A 258 -31.10 -21.17 22.92
CA VAL A 258 -29.73 -20.97 23.43
C VAL A 258 -29.39 -22.02 24.49
N GLU A 259 -30.27 -22.23 25.48
CA GLU A 259 -30.07 -23.22 26.55
C GLU A 259 -29.99 -24.66 25.99
N GLU A 260 -30.93 -25.04 25.14
CA GLU A 260 -30.97 -26.36 24.50
C GLU A 260 -29.73 -26.58 23.61
N LEU A 261 -29.29 -25.53 22.88
CA LEU A 261 -28.08 -25.58 22.08
C LEU A 261 -26.82 -25.73 22.93
N VAL A 262 -26.72 -25.04 24.07
CA VAL A 262 -25.56 -25.16 24.98
C VAL A 262 -25.49 -26.58 25.53
N ALA A 263 -26.60 -27.13 26.04
CA ALA A 263 -26.66 -28.48 26.58
C ALA A 263 -26.31 -29.54 25.51
N THR A 264 -26.94 -29.45 24.34
CA THR A 264 -26.75 -30.43 23.25
C THR A 264 -25.35 -30.32 22.64
N ALA A 265 -24.78 -29.12 22.54
CA ALA A 265 -23.42 -28.93 22.07
C ALA A 265 -22.38 -29.53 23.03
N GLN A 266 -22.60 -29.43 24.34
CA GLN A 266 -21.75 -30.09 25.34
C GLN A 266 -21.78 -31.61 25.21
N GLN A 267 -22.97 -32.20 25.11
CA GLN A 267 -23.14 -33.65 24.95
C GLN A 267 -22.48 -34.17 23.66
N ASN A 268 -22.60 -33.43 22.56
CA ASN A 268 -22.02 -33.79 21.26
C ASN A 268 -20.56 -33.35 21.10
N LYS A 269 -19.90 -32.87 22.16
CA LYS A 269 -18.52 -32.35 22.15
C LYS A 269 -18.28 -31.29 21.04
N CYS A 270 -19.29 -30.49 20.76
CA CYS A 270 -19.24 -29.38 19.81
C CYS A 270 -18.88 -28.06 20.50
N SER A 271 -18.31 -27.11 19.75
CA SER A 271 -17.96 -25.79 20.30
C SER A 271 -19.21 -24.94 20.53
N ILE A 272 -19.58 -24.72 21.79
CA ILE A 272 -20.73 -23.89 22.21
C ILE A 272 -20.69 -22.51 21.54
N ASN A 273 -19.56 -21.79 21.63
CA ASN A 273 -19.41 -20.46 21.03
C ASN A 273 -19.58 -20.45 19.50
N ARG A 274 -19.20 -21.54 18.83
CA ARG A 274 -19.39 -21.66 17.37
C ARG A 274 -20.85 -21.92 17.04
N CYS A 275 -21.50 -22.83 17.76
CA CYS A 275 -22.93 -23.11 17.64
C CYS A 275 -23.77 -21.86 17.88
N LEU A 276 -23.51 -21.13 18.97
CA LEU A 276 -24.17 -19.87 19.29
C LEU A 276 -23.98 -18.83 18.17
N ARG A 277 -22.74 -18.63 17.67
CA ARG A 277 -22.49 -17.73 16.53
C ARG A 277 -23.32 -18.09 15.30
N LEU A 278 -23.48 -19.38 14.99
CA LEU A 278 -24.28 -19.84 13.87
C LEU A 278 -25.78 -19.58 14.09
N LEU A 279 -26.29 -19.85 15.30
CA LEU A 279 -27.66 -19.57 15.68
C LEU A 279 -27.96 -18.06 15.55
N TYR A 280 -27.11 -17.20 16.09
CA TYR A 280 -27.33 -15.75 16.01
C TYR A 280 -27.25 -15.22 14.58
N ARG A 281 -26.33 -15.73 13.74
CA ARG A 281 -26.35 -15.38 12.30
C ARG A 281 -27.65 -15.80 11.62
N TYR A 282 -28.20 -16.96 11.97
CA TYR A 282 -29.48 -17.43 11.45
C TYR A 282 -30.61 -16.49 11.88
N LEU A 283 -30.69 -16.15 13.17
CA LEU A 283 -31.71 -15.24 13.72
C LEU A 283 -31.60 -13.84 13.09
N ALA A 284 -30.39 -13.29 12.91
CA ALA A 284 -30.18 -11.93 12.41
C ALA A 284 -30.66 -11.73 10.97
N ARG A 285 -30.75 -12.81 10.19
CA ARG A 285 -31.23 -12.80 8.80
C ARG A 285 -32.75 -12.84 8.68
N ARG A 286 -33.48 -13.08 9.78
CA ARG A 286 -34.96 -13.08 9.79
C ARG A 286 -35.51 -11.67 9.98
N LYS A 287 -36.73 -11.43 9.48
CA LYS A 287 -37.47 -10.18 9.69
C LYS A 287 -37.67 -9.93 11.20
N GLY A 288 -37.24 -8.77 11.70
CA GLY A 288 -37.26 -8.44 13.14
C GLY A 288 -36.17 -9.14 13.98
N GLY A 289 -35.35 -10.01 13.39
CA GLY A 289 -34.36 -10.82 14.11
C GLY A 289 -33.17 -10.04 14.66
N LYS A 290 -32.82 -8.89 14.06
CA LYS A 290 -31.77 -8.01 14.61
C LYS A 290 -32.20 -7.38 15.95
N ASP A 291 -33.46 -6.99 16.08
CA ASP A 291 -33.99 -6.43 17.32
C ASP A 291 -34.17 -7.52 18.38
N LEU A 292 -34.64 -8.70 17.98
CA LEU A 292 -34.64 -9.90 18.82
C LEU A 292 -33.26 -10.19 19.42
N ILE A 293 -32.21 -10.15 18.59
CA ILE A 293 -30.83 -10.37 19.07
C ILE A 293 -30.37 -9.26 20.00
N LYS A 294 -30.77 -7.99 19.82
CA LYS A 294 -30.40 -6.92 20.77
C LYS A 294 -30.95 -7.16 22.17
N HIS A 295 -32.12 -7.78 22.29
CA HIS A 295 -32.71 -8.17 23.57
C HIS A 295 -32.02 -9.40 24.19
N VAL A 296 -31.39 -10.24 23.36
CA VAL A 296 -30.71 -11.48 23.77
C VAL A 296 -29.18 -11.28 23.92
N LEU A 297 -28.59 -10.25 23.33
CA LEU A 297 -27.13 -10.07 23.20
C LEU A 297 -26.67 -8.62 23.04
N ARG A 298 -25.55 -8.29 23.72
CA ARG A 298 -24.78 -7.03 23.60
C ARG A 298 -23.55 -7.12 22.68
N VAL A 299 -23.38 -8.17 21.88
CA VAL A 299 -22.14 -8.40 21.09
C VAL A 299 -22.27 -7.83 19.67
N ARG A 300 -21.48 -6.80 19.35
CA ARG A 300 -21.31 -6.29 17.99
C ARG A 300 -20.25 -7.12 17.25
N GLN A 301 -20.54 -7.51 16.00
CA GLN A 301 -19.52 -8.04 15.10
C GLN A 301 -18.70 -6.87 14.56
N ILE A 302 -17.41 -6.90 14.84
CA ILE A 302 -16.44 -5.95 14.31
C ILE A 302 -15.81 -6.63 13.10
N GLU A 303 -15.84 -5.98 11.94
CA GLU A 303 -15.07 -6.42 10.79
C GLU A 303 -13.60 -6.15 11.07
N VAL A 304 -12.82 -7.22 11.04
CA VAL A 304 -11.38 -7.20 11.31
C VAL A 304 -10.63 -7.20 9.99
N GLU A 305 -9.57 -6.39 9.89
CA GLU A 305 -8.67 -6.41 8.75
C GLU A 305 -8.05 -7.82 8.63
N PRO A 306 -8.06 -8.43 7.43
CA PRO A 306 -7.47 -9.75 7.21
C PRO A 306 -5.95 -9.73 7.41
N SER A 307 -5.37 -10.91 7.62
CA SER A 307 -3.93 -11.10 7.47
C SER A 307 -3.53 -10.78 6.03
N PRO A 308 -2.46 -9.99 5.81
CA PRO A 308 -1.93 -9.76 4.48
C PRO A 308 -1.11 -10.96 3.96
N PHE A 309 -0.88 -11.97 4.81
CA PHE A 309 -0.12 -13.17 4.49
C PHE A 309 -1.02 -14.35 4.14
N THR A 310 -0.54 -15.18 3.23
CA THR A 310 -1.12 -16.47 2.82
C THR A 310 -0.07 -17.58 2.96
N GLU A 311 -0.47 -18.83 2.73
CA GLU A 311 0.44 -19.98 2.73
C GLU A 311 1.63 -19.80 1.78
N ALA A 312 1.42 -19.12 0.66
CA ALA A 312 2.43 -18.96 -0.39
C ALA A 312 3.37 -17.76 -0.17
N SER A 313 3.06 -16.85 0.76
CA SER A 313 3.72 -15.53 0.83
C SER A 313 5.25 -15.60 0.94
N LEU A 314 5.81 -16.44 1.81
CA LEU A 314 7.27 -16.57 1.93
C LEU A 314 7.90 -17.31 0.75
N LYS A 315 7.20 -18.29 0.19
CA LYS A 315 7.66 -19.00 -1.01
C LYS A 315 7.77 -18.04 -2.19
N GLU A 316 6.71 -17.28 -2.45
CA GLU A 316 6.67 -16.28 -3.53
C GLU A 316 7.75 -15.20 -3.32
N TYR A 317 7.99 -14.79 -2.07
CA TYR A 317 9.03 -13.79 -1.77
C TYR A 317 10.45 -14.32 -2.00
N ARG A 318 10.71 -15.59 -1.69
CA ARG A 318 11.99 -16.25 -2.02
C ARG A 318 12.17 -16.43 -3.52
N GLU A 319 11.12 -16.86 -4.22
CA GLU A 319 11.13 -16.95 -5.69
C GLU A 319 11.43 -15.61 -6.34
N LEU A 320 10.89 -14.51 -5.81
CA LEU A 320 11.22 -13.16 -6.23
C LEU A 320 12.70 -12.81 -6.04
N ALA A 321 13.32 -13.23 -4.93
CA ALA A 321 14.75 -13.01 -4.72
C ALA A 321 15.61 -13.71 -5.78
N PHE A 322 15.29 -14.96 -6.12
CA PHE A 322 15.95 -15.68 -7.22
C PHE A 322 15.74 -14.96 -8.56
N LEU A 323 14.54 -14.46 -8.80
CA LEU A 323 14.23 -13.73 -10.04
C LEU A 323 14.98 -12.41 -10.15
N ARG A 324 15.10 -11.64 -9.06
CA ARG A 324 15.91 -10.42 -9.00
C ARG A 324 17.38 -10.71 -9.29
N ALA A 325 17.92 -11.81 -8.74
CA ALA A 325 19.28 -12.25 -9.04
C ALA A 325 19.44 -12.62 -10.52
N ALA A 326 18.50 -13.40 -11.09
CA ALA A 326 18.50 -13.77 -12.51
C ALA A 326 18.41 -12.54 -13.43
N PHE A 327 17.58 -11.54 -13.09
CA PHE A 327 17.49 -10.29 -13.83
C PHE A 327 18.78 -9.47 -13.77
N THR A 328 19.42 -9.40 -12.60
CA THR A 328 20.72 -8.72 -12.46
C THR A 328 21.80 -9.41 -13.29
N SER A 329 21.87 -10.75 -13.24
CA SER A 329 22.79 -11.53 -14.09
C SER A 329 22.50 -11.38 -15.58
N TYR A 330 21.23 -11.25 -15.97
CA TYR A 330 20.84 -10.93 -17.35
C TYR A 330 21.41 -9.58 -17.80
N LEU A 331 21.27 -8.54 -16.98
CA LEU A 331 21.79 -7.20 -17.28
C LEU A 331 23.33 -7.20 -17.36
N ASP A 332 24.01 -7.90 -16.46
CA ASP A 332 25.47 -8.03 -16.46
C ASP A 332 25.99 -8.69 -17.75
N ASN A 333 25.35 -9.79 -18.17
CA ASN A 333 25.72 -10.47 -19.40
C ASN A 333 25.50 -9.58 -20.62
N LYS A 334 24.35 -8.89 -20.69
CA LYS A 334 24.06 -7.93 -21.76
C LYS A 334 25.05 -6.77 -21.80
N GLY A 335 25.46 -6.27 -20.63
CA GLY A 335 26.48 -5.22 -20.53
C GLY A 335 27.85 -5.67 -21.07
N ARG A 336 28.24 -6.93 -20.83
CA ARG A 336 29.50 -7.50 -21.33
C ARG A 336 29.50 -7.78 -22.82
N ASP A 337 28.36 -8.22 -23.37
CA ASP A 337 28.24 -8.54 -24.79
C ASP A 337 28.38 -7.30 -25.68
N GLY A 338 28.23 -6.09 -25.14
CA GLY A 338 28.41 -4.82 -25.86
C GLY A 338 27.44 -4.59 -27.02
N GLY A 339 26.47 -5.49 -27.22
CA GLY A 339 25.53 -5.44 -28.33
C GLY A 339 24.55 -4.28 -28.21
N GLU A 340 24.16 -3.70 -29.34
CA GLU A 340 23.16 -2.64 -29.36
C GLU A 340 21.80 -3.15 -28.86
N VAL A 341 21.31 -2.55 -27.78
CA VAL A 341 19.95 -2.78 -27.27
C VAL A 341 19.00 -1.80 -27.97
N SER A 342 17.90 -2.32 -28.51
CA SER A 342 16.83 -1.49 -29.08
C SER A 342 16.10 -0.69 -28.00
N THR A 343 15.53 0.46 -28.34
CA THR A 343 14.77 1.33 -27.43
C THR A 343 13.64 0.55 -26.73
N SER A 344 12.89 -0.29 -27.45
CA SER A 344 11.83 -1.12 -26.89
C SER A 344 12.33 -2.15 -25.89
N ALA A 345 13.50 -2.76 -26.14
CA ALA A 345 14.11 -3.71 -25.22
C ALA A 345 14.61 -3.00 -23.95
N ARG A 346 15.25 -1.83 -24.09
CA ARG A 346 15.70 -1.03 -22.93
C ARG A 346 14.52 -0.57 -22.07
N LEU A 347 13.42 -0.12 -22.69
CA LEU A 347 12.21 0.24 -21.97
C LEU A 347 11.58 -0.97 -21.26
N ALA A 348 11.61 -2.16 -21.87
CA ALA A 348 11.17 -3.39 -21.22
C ALA A 348 12.02 -3.73 -19.99
N GLU A 349 13.35 -3.57 -20.07
CA GLU A 349 14.25 -3.73 -18.92
C GLU A 349 13.91 -2.73 -17.81
N ILE A 350 13.69 -1.45 -18.14
CA ILE A 350 13.32 -0.42 -17.15
C ILE A 350 11.98 -0.76 -16.48
N VAL A 351 10.97 -1.16 -17.25
CA VAL A 351 9.65 -1.53 -16.71
C VAL A 351 9.75 -2.76 -15.79
N CYS A 352 10.53 -3.76 -16.19
CA CYS A 352 10.76 -4.93 -15.34
C CYS A 352 11.53 -4.56 -14.06
N SER A 353 12.57 -3.72 -14.17
CA SER A 353 13.31 -3.21 -13.01
C SER A 353 12.40 -2.39 -12.07
N ALA A 354 11.53 -1.54 -12.61
CA ALA A 354 10.60 -0.73 -11.83
C ALA A 354 9.60 -1.58 -11.03
N ALA A 355 9.17 -2.72 -11.58
CA ALA A 355 8.33 -3.67 -10.86
C ALA A 355 9.13 -4.46 -9.82
N LEU A 356 10.30 -5.00 -10.21
CA LEU A 356 11.11 -5.88 -9.39
C LEU A 356 11.78 -5.14 -8.22
N PHE A 357 12.32 -3.94 -8.43
CA PHE A 357 13.11 -3.18 -7.45
C PHE A 357 12.43 -1.86 -7.08
N GLY A 358 11.86 -1.15 -8.05
CA GLY A 358 11.25 0.17 -7.86
C GLY A 358 9.87 0.18 -7.19
N GLY A 359 9.28 -0.98 -6.91
CA GLY A 359 8.03 -1.12 -6.15
C GLY A 359 6.76 -0.68 -6.89
N ILE A 360 6.78 -0.52 -8.22
CA ILE A 360 5.54 -0.19 -8.97
C ILE A 360 4.71 -1.46 -9.14
N ALA A 361 3.62 -1.55 -8.38
CA ALA A 361 2.76 -2.73 -8.32
C ALA A 361 1.40 -2.57 -9.01
N ALA A 362 1.06 -1.37 -9.49
CA ALA A 362 -0.16 -1.14 -10.25
C ALA A 362 0.09 -1.36 -11.75
N GLU A 363 -0.65 -2.29 -12.36
CA GLU A 363 -0.51 -2.66 -13.77
C GLU A 363 -0.70 -1.45 -14.71
N ALA A 364 -1.70 -0.60 -14.42
CA ALA A 364 -1.93 0.63 -15.19
C ALA A 364 -0.72 1.58 -15.16
N ARG A 365 -0.03 1.67 -14.01
CA ARG A 365 1.17 2.51 -13.88
C ARG A 365 2.34 1.92 -14.66
N LEU A 366 2.56 0.60 -14.59
CA LEU A 366 3.58 -0.09 -15.38
C LEU A 366 3.35 0.08 -16.88
N LEU A 367 2.10 0.03 -17.34
CA LEU A 367 1.74 0.25 -18.74
C LEU A 367 2.09 1.68 -19.19
N SER A 368 1.74 2.68 -18.39
CA SER A 368 2.05 4.09 -18.68
C SER A 368 3.52 4.48 -18.44
N LEU A 369 4.30 3.63 -17.78
CA LEU A 369 5.65 3.98 -17.36
C LEU A 369 6.57 4.20 -18.56
N ALA A 370 6.50 3.34 -19.58
CA ALA A 370 7.37 3.45 -20.75
C ALA A 370 7.21 4.78 -21.50
N SER A 371 5.97 5.27 -21.64
CA SER A 371 5.71 6.59 -22.22
C SER A 371 6.10 7.72 -21.26
N ALA A 372 5.83 7.57 -19.97
CA ALA A 372 6.22 8.54 -18.95
C ALA A 372 7.74 8.74 -18.87
N ILE A 373 8.54 7.67 -19.03
CA ILE A 373 10.01 7.79 -19.06
C ILE A 373 10.47 8.73 -20.18
N LEU A 374 9.87 8.63 -21.36
CA LEU A 374 10.29 9.45 -22.50
C LEU A 374 9.82 10.90 -22.42
N LEU A 375 8.65 11.14 -21.81
CA LEU A 375 7.97 12.44 -21.84
C LEU A 375 8.10 13.24 -20.53
N HIS A 376 8.27 12.56 -19.41
CA HIS A 376 8.06 13.10 -18.06
C HIS A 376 9.17 12.66 -17.09
N THR A 377 10.37 12.40 -17.59
CA THR A 377 11.56 12.20 -16.75
C THR A 377 12.18 13.55 -16.42
N HIS A 378 12.46 13.75 -15.15
CA HIS A 378 13.08 14.96 -14.62
C HIS A 378 14.28 14.58 -13.75
N GLN A 379 15.36 15.35 -13.87
CA GLN A 379 16.50 15.26 -12.98
C GLN A 379 16.59 16.56 -12.18
N LEU A 380 16.58 16.44 -10.86
CA LEU A 380 16.81 17.55 -9.94
C LEU A 380 18.10 17.27 -9.17
N SER A 381 19.13 18.04 -9.45
CA SER A 381 20.49 17.80 -8.92
C SER A 381 20.96 16.39 -9.29
N THR A 382 20.99 15.46 -8.33
CA THR A 382 21.38 14.06 -8.51
C THR A 382 20.20 13.09 -8.50
N GLU A 383 18.98 13.56 -8.19
CA GLU A 383 17.82 12.70 -8.06
C GLU A 383 17.00 12.67 -9.36
N LEU A 384 16.82 11.45 -9.87
CA LEU A 384 15.97 11.16 -11.00
C LEU A 384 14.52 10.94 -10.53
N SER A 385 13.57 11.46 -11.28
CA SER A 385 12.15 11.21 -11.05
C SER A 385 11.38 11.09 -12.36
N VAL A 386 10.31 10.30 -12.35
CA VAL A 386 9.43 10.11 -13.52
C VAL A 386 7.99 10.40 -13.08
N GLU A 387 7.32 11.33 -13.76
CA GLU A 387 5.91 11.63 -13.50
C GLU A 387 4.99 10.72 -14.33
N ILE A 388 4.35 9.78 -13.65
CA ILE A 388 3.43 8.81 -14.25
C ILE A 388 2.01 9.39 -14.20
N PRO A 389 1.31 9.55 -15.34
CA PRO A 389 -0.02 10.14 -15.35
C PRO A 389 -1.06 9.24 -14.68
N LEU A 390 -1.93 9.82 -13.85
CA LEU A 390 -3.06 9.14 -13.20
C LEU A 390 -4.43 9.52 -13.80
N GLY A 391 -4.46 10.51 -14.71
CA GLY A 391 -5.69 11.10 -15.28
C GLY A 391 -6.00 12.49 -14.71
N GLU A 392 -6.79 13.30 -15.44
CA GLU A 392 -7.24 14.64 -15.02
C GLU A 392 -6.12 15.62 -14.59
N GLY A 393 -4.91 15.43 -15.12
CA GLY A 393 -3.73 16.23 -14.75
C GLY A 393 -3.07 15.83 -13.42
N ALA A 394 -3.58 14.81 -12.73
CA ALA A 394 -2.93 14.21 -11.58
C ALA A 394 -1.77 13.29 -12.03
N VAL A 395 -0.68 13.31 -11.27
CA VAL A 395 0.52 12.51 -11.53
C VAL A 395 0.98 11.78 -10.27
N PHE A 396 1.64 10.65 -10.49
CA PHE A 396 2.41 9.92 -9.49
C PHE A 396 3.90 10.06 -9.84
N ARG A 397 4.66 10.78 -9.00
CA ARG A 397 6.10 10.94 -9.15
C ARG A 397 6.79 9.71 -8.55
N TRP A 398 7.33 8.88 -9.43
CA TRP A 398 8.16 7.75 -9.06
C TRP A 398 9.63 8.18 -8.98
N HIS A 399 10.30 7.79 -7.90
CA HIS A 399 11.75 7.94 -7.72
C HIS A 399 12.39 6.57 -7.98
N PRO A 400 13.07 6.37 -9.12
CA PRO A 400 13.59 5.06 -9.50
C PRO A 400 14.67 4.57 -8.53
N ASP A 401 14.71 3.25 -8.30
CA ASP A 401 15.81 2.63 -7.55
C ASP A 401 17.14 2.70 -8.34
N PRO A 402 18.29 2.37 -7.73
CA PRO A 402 19.59 2.47 -8.40
C PRO A 402 19.69 1.70 -9.74
N VAL A 403 19.06 0.53 -9.85
CA VAL A 403 19.08 -0.28 -11.08
C VAL A 403 18.25 0.40 -12.16
N SER A 404 17.01 0.80 -11.82
CA SER A 404 16.16 1.53 -12.75
C SER A 404 16.75 2.87 -13.18
N SER A 405 17.40 3.60 -12.26
CA SER A 405 18.07 4.87 -12.55
C SER A 405 19.19 4.69 -13.57
N ALA A 406 20.06 3.70 -13.37
CA ALA A 406 21.15 3.40 -14.30
C ALA A 406 20.64 3.03 -15.71
N LEU A 407 19.54 2.28 -15.79
CA LEU A 407 18.92 1.91 -17.07
C LEU A 407 18.31 3.13 -17.79
N ILE A 408 17.66 4.04 -17.05
CA ILE A 408 17.09 5.28 -17.61
C ILE A 408 18.20 6.21 -18.08
N GLU A 409 19.26 6.42 -17.30
CA GLU A 409 20.41 7.22 -17.72
C GLU A 409 21.06 6.65 -18.98
N GLY A 410 21.22 5.33 -19.06
CA GLY A 410 21.75 4.64 -20.24
C GLY A 410 20.90 4.84 -21.49
N LEU A 411 19.58 4.88 -21.35
CA LEU A 411 18.64 5.17 -22.44
C LEU A 411 18.86 6.58 -22.98
N PHE A 412 18.87 7.60 -22.11
CA PHE A 412 19.01 9.00 -22.51
C PHE A 412 20.40 9.35 -23.04
N LYS A 413 21.46 8.67 -22.57
CA LYS A 413 22.81 8.81 -23.15
C LYS A 413 22.89 8.34 -24.60
N LYS A 414 22.10 7.33 -24.99
CA LYS A 414 22.12 6.75 -26.34
C LYS A 414 21.19 7.48 -27.30
N GLU A 415 19.94 7.67 -26.91
CA GLU A 415 18.88 8.15 -27.82
C GLU A 415 18.65 9.67 -27.72
N GLY A 416 19.23 10.33 -26.71
CA GLY A 416 18.90 11.71 -26.38
C GLY A 416 17.41 11.89 -26.04
N CYS A 417 16.85 13.05 -26.38
CA CYS A 417 15.43 13.36 -26.18
C CYS A 417 14.52 12.87 -27.33
N GLU A 418 15.05 12.15 -28.32
CA GLU A 418 14.32 11.82 -29.57
C GLU A 418 13.77 10.38 -29.62
N ALA A 419 13.94 9.60 -28.54
CA ALA A 419 13.44 8.24 -28.44
C ALA A 419 11.92 8.15 -28.71
N LYS A 420 11.51 7.29 -29.64
CA LYS A 420 10.11 7.03 -29.96
C LYS A 420 9.64 5.70 -29.39
N LEU A 421 8.50 5.71 -28.72
CA LEU A 421 7.86 4.50 -28.23
C LEU A 421 7.14 3.77 -29.37
N SER A 422 7.47 2.49 -29.57
CA SER A 422 6.66 1.57 -30.34
C SER A 422 5.91 0.63 -29.39
N GLU A 423 4.66 0.98 -29.04
CA GLU A 423 3.83 0.19 -28.11
C GLU A 423 3.65 -1.26 -28.58
N GLN A 424 3.53 -1.46 -29.90
CA GLN A 424 3.41 -2.79 -30.52
C GLN A 424 4.60 -3.72 -30.22
N LYS A 425 5.79 -3.17 -29.97
CA LYS A 425 7.02 -3.94 -29.69
C LYS A 425 7.34 -4.07 -28.20
N LEU A 426 6.74 -3.25 -27.33
CA LEU A 426 7.04 -3.25 -25.90
C LEU A 426 6.57 -4.53 -25.21
N GLN A 427 5.30 -4.92 -25.41
CA GLN A 427 4.74 -6.13 -24.78
C GLN A 427 5.50 -7.41 -25.19
N PRO A 428 5.80 -7.65 -26.48
CA PRO A 428 6.67 -8.76 -26.88
C PRO A 428 8.06 -8.71 -26.24
N SER A 429 8.64 -7.53 -26.08
CA SER A 429 9.97 -7.37 -25.46
C SER A 429 9.95 -7.72 -23.97
N ILE A 430 8.89 -7.32 -23.25
CA ILE A 430 8.69 -7.71 -21.84
C ILE A 430 8.52 -9.23 -21.72
N ALA A 431 7.69 -9.83 -22.55
CA ALA A 431 7.47 -11.29 -22.54
C ALA A 431 8.77 -12.06 -22.83
N ALA A 432 9.56 -11.61 -23.82
CA ALA A 432 10.84 -12.21 -24.16
C ALA A 432 11.87 -12.07 -23.02
N LEU A 433 11.94 -10.91 -22.38
CA LEU A 433 12.81 -10.68 -21.23
C LEU A 433 12.42 -11.58 -20.06
N LEU A 434 11.14 -11.64 -19.70
CA LEU A 434 10.64 -12.49 -18.62
C LEU A 434 10.90 -13.98 -18.89
N ALA A 435 10.76 -14.42 -20.14
CA ALA A 435 11.13 -15.78 -20.54
C ALA A 435 12.63 -16.05 -20.33
N SER A 436 13.49 -15.09 -20.67
CA SER A 436 14.95 -15.22 -20.53
C SER A 436 15.43 -15.31 -19.08
N ILE A 437 14.67 -14.75 -18.12
CA ILE A 437 14.99 -14.80 -16.69
C ILE A 437 14.21 -15.88 -15.93
N GLY A 438 13.55 -16.80 -16.66
CA GLY A 438 12.93 -18.00 -16.08
C GLY A 438 11.44 -17.88 -15.69
N CYS A 439 10.74 -16.80 -16.09
CA CYS A 439 9.32 -16.61 -15.80
C CYS A 439 8.35 -17.16 -16.87
N GLY A 440 8.85 -17.78 -17.94
CA GLY A 440 8.03 -18.22 -19.07
C GLY A 440 7.40 -17.04 -19.84
N ALA A 441 6.22 -17.23 -20.45
CA ALA A 441 5.49 -16.17 -21.15
C ALA A 441 4.89 -15.17 -20.15
N GLY A 442 5.72 -14.24 -19.67
CA GLY A 442 5.33 -13.26 -18.65
C GLY A 442 4.53 -12.08 -19.21
N SER A 443 3.81 -11.40 -18.31
CA SER A 443 2.96 -10.24 -18.62
C SER A 443 3.17 -9.11 -17.60
N LEU A 444 2.63 -7.92 -17.89
CA LEU A 444 2.58 -6.82 -16.92
C LEU A 444 1.85 -7.21 -15.62
N ALA A 445 0.79 -8.02 -15.71
CA ALA A 445 0.08 -8.53 -14.55
C ALA A 445 0.98 -9.42 -13.66
N LEU A 446 1.86 -10.23 -14.26
CA LEU A 446 2.86 -11.01 -13.51
C LEU A 446 3.84 -10.09 -12.79
N LEU A 447 4.37 -9.06 -13.47
CA LEU A 447 5.26 -8.07 -12.88
C LEU A 447 4.59 -7.32 -11.71
N ALA A 448 3.35 -6.89 -11.90
CA ALA A 448 2.54 -6.28 -10.85
C ALA A 448 2.42 -7.20 -9.63
N LYS A 449 2.09 -8.48 -9.84
CA LYS A 449 2.01 -9.48 -8.76
C LYS A 449 3.36 -9.65 -8.04
N LEU A 450 4.46 -9.78 -8.77
CA LEU A 450 5.81 -9.89 -8.20
C LEU A 450 6.17 -8.67 -7.35
N SER A 451 5.83 -7.47 -7.83
CA SER A 451 6.02 -6.23 -7.09
C SER A 451 5.17 -6.19 -5.81
N GLN A 452 3.92 -6.64 -5.87
CA GLN A 452 3.05 -6.75 -4.67
C GLN A 452 3.66 -7.64 -3.59
N VAL A 453 4.31 -8.75 -3.99
CA VAL A 453 5.02 -9.66 -3.10
C VAL A 453 6.21 -8.94 -2.44
N ALA A 454 7.04 -8.21 -3.19
CA ALA A 454 8.11 -7.39 -2.59
C ALA A 454 7.57 -6.38 -1.57
N LEU A 455 6.58 -5.58 -1.99
CA LEU A 455 6.00 -4.53 -1.17
C LEU A 455 5.42 -5.05 0.15
N LEU A 456 4.87 -6.26 0.15
CA LEU A 456 4.32 -6.90 1.35
C LEU A 456 5.37 -7.03 2.46
N PHE A 457 6.63 -7.32 2.11
CA PHE A 457 7.70 -7.56 3.08
C PHE A 457 8.58 -6.33 3.32
N GLU A 458 8.86 -5.58 2.26
CA GLU A 458 9.93 -4.57 2.22
C GLU A 458 9.44 -3.18 2.62
N MET A 459 8.19 -2.84 2.32
CA MET A 459 7.63 -1.50 2.53
C MET A 459 6.66 -1.45 3.70
N PRO A 460 6.54 -0.30 4.40
CA PRO A 460 5.42 -0.05 5.29
C PRO A 460 4.08 -0.28 4.57
N GLY A 461 3.13 -0.86 5.28
CA GLY A 461 1.83 -1.24 4.70
C GLY A 461 1.10 -0.09 4.01
N TYR A 462 1.13 1.11 4.58
CA TYR A 462 0.52 2.29 3.97
C TYR A 462 1.21 2.68 2.65
N ILE A 463 2.55 2.65 2.62
CA ILE A 463 3.32 2.93 1.40
C ILE A 463 3.05 1.87 0.34
N ALA A 464 3.04 0.58 0.74
CA ALA A 464 2.70 -0.53 -0.12
C ALA A 464 1.30 -0.34 -0.74
N SER A 465 0.30 0.06 0.05
CA SER A 465 -1.07 0.32 -0.43
C SER A 465 -1.11 1.43 -1.48
N CYS A 466 -0.37 2.52 -1.29
CA CYS A 466 -0.23 3.58 -2.29
C CYS A 466 0.43 3.08 -3.59
N LEU A 467 1.50 2.29 -3.47
CA LEU A 467 2.27 1.74 -4.60
C LEU A 467 1.50 0.68 -5.41
N ARG A 468 0.62 -0.08 -4.75
CA ARG A 468 -0.34 -0.99 -5.37
C ARG A 468 -1.51 -0.27 -6.05
N GLY A 469 -1.72 1.00 -5.72
CA GLY A 469 -2.86 1.79 -6.22
C GLY A 469 -4.17 1.53 -5.47
N GLU A 470 -4.12 0.86 -4.32
CA GLU A 470 -5.27 0.66 -3.43
C GLU A 470 -5.64 1.96 -2.70
N THR A 471 -4.62 2.72 -2.28
CA THR A 471 -4.78 4.05 -1.70
C THR A 471 -4.42 5.10 -2.74
N ALA A 472 -5.35 6.02 -3.01
CA ALA A 472 -5.12 7.12 -3.94
C ALA A 472 -4.03 8.06 -3.39
N ALA A 473 -2.94 8.20 -4.14
CA ALA A 473 -1.84 9.10 -3.82
C ALA A 473 -1.50 9.93 -5.07
N VAL A 474 -1.55 11.25 -4.93
CA VAL A 474 -1.23 12.20 -5.99
C VAL A 474 -0.01 13.00 -5.54
N SER A 475 0.95 13.16 -6.45
CA SER A 475 2.15 13.95 -6.17
C SER A 475 1.85 15.45 -6.26
N VAL A 476 2.54 16.23 -5.44
CA VAL A 476 2.49 17.68 -5.53
C VAL A 476 2.96 18.12 -6.92
N PRO A 477 2.36 19.19 -7.50
CA PRO A 477 2.76 19.71 -8.80
C PRO A 477 4.27 19.95 -8.91
N LEU A 478 4.87 19.69 -10.07
CA LEU A 478 6.32 19.75 -10.27
C LEU A 478 6.94 21.08 -9.83
N ASN A 479 6.29 22.21 -10.12
CA ASN A 479 6.73 23.54 -9.69
C ASN A 479 6.70 23.74 -8.17
N ALA A 480 5.76 23.09 -7.46
CA ALA A 480 5.72 23.12 -6.00
C ALA A 480 6.79 22.20 -5.42
N TRP A 481 7.00 21.02 -6.01
CA TRP A 481 8.05 20.09 -5.64
C TRP A 481 9.45 20.70 -5.74
N VAL A 482 9.81 21.22 -6.92
CA VAL A 482 11.14 21.81 -7.17
C VAL A 482 11.42 22.99 -6.24
N ARG A 483 10.40 23.79 -5.90
CA ARG A 483 10.53 24.86 -4.91
C ARG A 483 10.75 24.31 -3.51
N ALA A 484 9.96 23.32 -3.10
CA ALA A 484 10.05 22.74 -1.75
C ALA A 484 11.37 22.01 -1.50
N THR A 485 11.92 21.32 -2.51
CA THR A 485 13.13 20.50 -2.36
C THR A 485 14.41 21.22 -2.75
N GLY A 486 14.35 22.03 -3.80
CA GLY A 486 15.52 22.69 -4.34
C GLY A 486 15.67 24.14 -3.90
N ASN A 487 14.63 24.78 -3.38
CA ASN A 487 14.55 26.25 -3.26
C ASN A 487 14.78 26.97 -4.61
N HIS A 488 14.49 26.29 -5.73
CA HIS A 488 14.60 26.82 -7.08
C HIS A 488 13.21 26.97 -7.70
N ALA A 489 13.03 27.95 -8.58
CA ALA A 489 11.87 28.03 -9.45
C ALA A 489 12.19 27.37 -10.79
N ILE A 490 11.27 26.57 -11.34
CA ILE A 490 11.41 26.06 -12.70
C ILE A 490 11.38 27.27 -13.63
N ALA A 491 12.48 27.49 -14.35
CA ALA A 491 12.52 28.43 -15.46
C ALA A 491 11.48 27.95 -16.47
N THR A 492 10.30 28.57 -16.43
CA THR A 492 9.41 28.49 -17.59
C THR A 492 10.21 29.11 -18.72
N PRO A 493 10.31 28.49 -19.91
CA PRO A 493 10.95 29.15 -21.03
C PRO A 493 10.23 30.48 -21.20
N THR A 494 10.87 31.54 -20.70
CA THR A 494 10.62 32.88 -21.13
C THR A 494 10.88 32.78 -22.62
N THR A 495 9.81 32.67 -23.41
CA THR A 495 9.71 33.59 -24.52
C THR A 495 10.20 34.91 -23.93
N HIS A 496 11.39 35.34 -24.33
CA HIS A 496 11.93 36.66 -24.02
C HIS A 496 10.94 37.66 -24.58
N ILE A 497 9.83 37.81 -23.90
CA ILE A 497 9.06 39.00 -23.86
C ILE A 497 9.92 39.86 -22.97
N SER A 498 10.78 40.65 -23.60
CA SER A 498 11.45 41.78 -22.95
C SER A 498 10.46 42.46 -22.00
N ASN A 499 10.96 43.13 -20.97
CA ASN A 499 10.19 44.09 -20.17
C ASN A 499 9.66 45.29 -21.02
N ALA A 500 9.35 45.08 -22.30
CA ALA A 500 8.74 46.00 -23.25
C ALA A 500 7.36 45.53 -23.77
N ASP A 501 6.83 44.35 -23.37
CA ASP A 501 5.37 44.11 -23.39
C ASP A 501 4.71 44.52 -22.06
N THR A 502 5.48 45.20 -21.21
CA THR A 502 4.99 45.96 -20.08
C THR A 502 4.16 47.11 -20.65
N PHE A 503 2.89 47.20 -20.20
CA PHE A 503 1.93 48.29 -20.43
C PHE A 503 2.43 49.36 -21.42
N LYS A 504 1.97 49.31 -22.67
CA LYS A 504 2.32 50.35 -23.66
C LYS A 504 1.31 51.48 -23.48
N PRO A 505 1.69 52.64 -22.88
CA PRO A 505 0.74 53.71 -22.61
C PRO A 505 0.03 54.24 -23.87
N ASP A 506 0.64 54.04 -25.04
CA ASP A 506 0.07 54.45 -26.33
C ASP A 506 -0.89 53.42 -26.95
N GLN A 507 -0.99 52.20 -26.41
CA GLN A 507 -1.81 51.10 -26.96
C GLN A 507 -2.81 50.50 -25.95
N ASP A 508 -2.52 50.53 -24.65
CA ASP A 508 -3.38 49.97 -23.60
C ASP A 508 -4.21 51.08 -22.93
N TRP A 509 -5.52 50.86 -22.79
CA TRP A 509 -6.37 51.80 -22.07
C TRP A 509 -6.08 51.74 -20.56
N ALA A 510 -5.94 52.91 -19.94
CA ALA A 510 -5.91 53.09 -18.50
C ALA A 510 -6.91 54.17 -18.08
N PRO A 511 -7.52 54.04 -16.89
CA PRO A 511 -8.45 55.04 -16.38
C PRO A 511 -7.73 56.37 -16.13
N ASP A 512 -8.40 57.50 -16.39
CA ASP A 512 -7.84 58.82 -16.14
C ASP A 512 -7.77 59.12 -14.64
N LEU A 513 -6.57 59.01 -14.08
CA LEU A 513 -6.32 59.26 -12.65
C LEU A 513 -6.33 60.75 -12.29
N ARG A 514 -6.43 61.70 -13.25
CA ARG A 514 -6.43 63.14 -12.94
C ARG A 514 -7.70 63.60 -12.24
N HIS A 515 -8.80 62.87 -12.45
CA HIS A 515 -10.11 63.13 -11.84
C HIS A 515 -10.36 62.28 -10.58
N CYS A 516 -9.38 61.50 -10.14
CA CYS A 516 -9.52 60.75 -8.88
C CYS A 516 -9.58 61.70 -7.69
N ARG A 517 -10.24 61.26 -6.61
CA ARG A 517 -10.27 62.00 -5.35
C ARG A 517 -8.86 62.03 -4.73
N LYS A 518 -8.09 63.09 -5.01
CA LYS A 518 -6.69 63.22 -4.57
C LYS A 518 -6.56 63.07 -3.05
N GLY A 519 -5.69 62.14 -2.62
CA GLY A 519 -5.41 61.87 -1.19
C GLY A 519 -6.49 61.08 -0.45
N ALA A 520 -7.56 60.64 -1.13
CA ALA A 520 -8.59 59.84 -0.49
C ALA A 520 -8.22 58.36 -0.45
N LYS A 521 -8.07 57.85 0.77
CA LYS A 521 -8.01 56.41 1.05
C LYS A 521 -9.37 55.80 0.75
N LEU A 522 -9.37 54.61 0.17
CA LEU A 522 -10.58 53.83 -0.04
C LEU A 522 -11.28 53.59 1.31
N ASP A 523 -12.56 53.92 1.41
CA ASP A 523 -13.38 53.63 2.58
C ASP A 523 -14.25 52.36 2.39
N LEU A 524 -14.82 51.86 3.49
CA LEU A 524 -15.63 50.63 3.48
C LEU A 524 -16.95 50.78 2.71
N SER A 525 -17.52 51.98 2.66
CA SER A 525 -18.77 52.26 1.94
C SER A 525 -18.54 52.27 0.43
N GLU A 526 -17.46 52.92 0.01
CA GLU A 526 -16.96 52.96 -1.36
C GLU A 526 -16.57 51.54 -1.82
N ALA A 527 -15.86 50.77 -0.99
CA ALA A 527 -15.50 49.38 -1.28
C ALA A 527 -16.73 48.51 -1.55
N ARG A 528 -17.77 48.61 -0.72
CA ARG A 528 -19.03 47.87 -0.91
C ARG A 528 -19.77 48.33 -2.17
N SER A 529 -19.82 49.63 -2.41
CA SER A 529 -20.46 50.22 -3.58
C SER A 529 -19.76 49.78 -4.87
N PHE A 530 -18.44 49.72 -4.86
CA PHE A 530 -17.62 49.24 -5.98
C PHE A 530 -17.88 47.77 -6.30
N VAL A 531 -17.91 46.89 -5.29
CA VAL A 531 -18.21 45.45 -5.47
C VAL A 531 -19.60 45.26 -6.10
N LEU A 532 -20.60 46.00 -5.62
CA LEU A 532 -21.97 45.94 -6.16
C LEU A 532 -22.04 46.47 -7.59
N LEU A 533 -21.33 47.56 -7.89
CA LEU A 533 -21.27 48.13 -9.23
C LEU A 533 -20.63 47.15 -10.21
N ILE A 534 -19.46 46.59 -9.91
CA ILE A 534 -18.78 45.62 -10.78
C ILE A 534 -19.68 44.40 -11.04
N ARG A 535 -20.38 43.88 -10.03
CA ARG A 535 -21.31 42.76 -10.20
C ARG A 535 -22.49 43.11 -11.12
N LYS A 536 -22.99 44.34 -11.04
CA LYS A 536 -24.03 44.85 -11.95
C LYS A 536 -23.50 44.95 -13.39
N LEU A 537 -22.30 45.49 -13.59
CA LEU A 537 -21.69 45.63 -14.92
C LEU A 537 -21.40 44.26 -15.57
N ILE A 538 -20.93 43.27 -14.79
CA ILE A 538 -20.76 41.88 -15.26
C ILE A 538 -22.10 41.26 -15.70
N SER A 539 -23.17 41.50 -14.93
CA SER A 539 -24.51 40.98 -15.25
C SER A 539 -25.07 41.64 -16.50
N GLN A 540 -24.87 42.95 -16.67
CA GLN A 540 -25.23 43.70 -17.87
C GLN A 540 -24.49 43.13 -19.10
N ALA A 541 -23.18 42.94 -19.02
CA ALA A 541 -22.41 42.36 -20.11
C ALA A 541 -22.80 40.90 -20.46
N ALA A 542 -23.29 40.13 -19.49
CA ALA A 542 -23.77 38.76 -19.70
C ALA A 542 -25.12 38.69 -20.44
N SER A 543 -25.97 39.72 -20.31
CA SER A 543 -27.36 39.78 -20.82
C SER A 543 -27.50 40.02 -22.33
N LEU A 544 -26.40 40.22 -23.06
CA LEU A 544 -26.44 40.43 -24.52
C LEU A 544 -27.02 39.22 -25.29
N PRO A 545 -28.02 39.43 -26.17
CA PRO A 545 -28.58 38.37 -27.00
C PRO A 545 -27.61 37.87 -28.09
N THR A 546 -27.67 36.57 -28.39
CA THR A 546 -26.88 35.87 -29.41
C THR A 546 -27.36 36.22 -30.82
N LYS A 547 -26.72 37.21 -31.48
CA LYS A 547 -26.88 37.44 -32.93
C LYS A 547 -25.53 37.71 -33.62
N GLY A 548 -25.08 36.80 -34.50
CA GLY A 548 -23.88 36.95 -35.35
C GLY A 548 -22.86 35.80 -35.21
N ASN A 549 -21.81 35.80 -36.05
CA ASN A 549 -20.83 34.71 -36.20
C ASN A 549 -19.66 34.72 -35.18
N MET A 550 -19.62 35.66 -34.22
CA MET A 550 -18.57 35.71 -33.20
C MET A 550 -18.88 34.80 -32.00
N LYS A 551 -17.85 34.14 -31.44
CA LYS A 551 -17.99 33.38 -30.19
C LYS A 551 -18.55 34.27 -29.07
N VAL A 552 -19.58 33.79 -28.37
CA VAL A 552 -20.31 34.50 -27.30
C VAL A 552 -19.36 35.12 -26.27
N SER A 553 -18.33 34.38 -25.85
CA SER A 553 -17.33 34.87 -24.90
C SER A 553 -16.54 36.07 -25.41
N THR A 554 -16.21 36.14 -26.70
CA THR A 554 -15.44 37.24 -27.27
C THR A 554 -16.27 38.52 -27.31
N ARG A 555 -17.56 38.41 -27.67
CA ARG A 555 -18.48 39.55 -27.67
C ARG A 555 -18.72 40.09 -26.25
N ARG A 556 -18.96 39.20 -25.27
CA ARG A 556 -19.17 39.60 -23.88
C ARG A 556 -17.96 40.33 -23.29
N LYS A 557 -16.73 39.87 -23.59
CA LYS A 557 -15.50 40.56 -23.16
C LYS A 557 -15.37 41.95 -23.76
N LYS A 558 -15.59 42.08 -25.08
CA LYS A 558 -15.53 43.37 -25.77
C LYS A 558 -16.55 44.36 -25.19
N HIS A 559 -17.79 43.91 -25.01
CA HIS A 559 -18.83 44.73 -24.43
C HIS A 559 -18.57 45.08 -22.96
N PHE A 560 -18.06 44.14 -22.16
CA PHE A 560 -17.69 44.41 -20.78
C PHE A 560 -16.56 45.45 -20.68
N ALA A 561 -15.54 45.36 -21.54
CA ALA A 561 -14.49 46.37 -21.63
C ALA A 561 -15.06 47.75 -22.02
N GLU A 562 -15.94 47.83 -23.02
CA GLU A 562 -16.61 49.08 -23.43
C GLU A 562 -17.45 49.69 -22.28
N ILE A 563 -18.19 48.87 -21.54
CA ILE A 563 -18.97 49.30 -20.36
C ILE A 563 -18.03 49.84 -19.27
N LEU A 564 -16.94 49.14 -18.96
CA LEU A 564 -15.96 49.58 -17.98
C LEU A 564 -15.34 50.93 -18.38
N LYS A 565 -14.86 51.05 -19.62
CA LYS A 565 -14.29 52.29 -20.16
C LYS A 565 -15.28 53.44 -20.04
N SER A 566 -16.49 53.27 -20.58
CA SER A 566 -17.51 54.33 -20.56
C SER A 566 -18.03 54.71 -19.16
N THR A 567 -18.02 53.79 -18.20
CA THR A 567 -18.46 54.04 -16.83
C THR A 567 -17.41 54.80 -16.03
N PHE A 568 -16.13 54.50 -16.25
CA PHE A 568 -15.01 55.03 -15.46
C PHE A 568 -14.16 56.10 -16.20
N ASP A 569 -14.45 56.40 -17.48
CA ASP A 569 -13.87 57.55 -18.22
C ASP A 569 -14.61 58.88 -17.96
N ARG A 570 -15.84 58.85 -17.41
CA ARG A 570 -16.55 60.07 -16.97
C ARG A 570 -15.97 60.55 -15.64
N GLU A 571 -16.20 61.82 -15.26
CA GLU A 571 -15.83 62.37 -13.94
C GLU A 571 -16.43 61.51 -12.80
N ALA A 572 -15.72 60.47 -12.42
CA ALA A 572 -16.16 59.48 -11.46
C ALA A 572 -15.33 59.68 -10.18
N ASP A 573 -16.00 60.04 -9.10
CA ASP A 573 -15.42 60.36 -7.79
C ASP A 573 -15.02 59.08 -7.01
N TRP A 574 -14.18 58.25 -7.64
CA TRP A 574 -13.59 57.05 -7.03
C TRP A 574 -12.17 57.35 -6.53
N SER A 575 -11.78 56.67 -5.46
CA SER A 575 -10.40 56.54 -5.02
C SER A 575 -9.57 55.78 -6.06
N VAL A 576 -8.24 55.90 -5.96
CA VAL A 576 -7.31 55.38 -6.96
C VAL A 576 -7.39 53.85 -7.08
N PHE A 577 -7.59 53.14 -5.97
CA PHE A 577 -7.52 51.68 -5.94
C PHE A 577 -8.62 50.96 -6.76
N PRO A 578 -9.92 51.32 -6.65
CA PRO A 578 -10.96 50.89 -7.58
C PRO A 578 -10.61 51.08 -9.06
N LEU A 579 -10.03 52.24 -9.42
CA LEU A 579 -9.65 52.55 -10.80
C LEU A 579 -8.55 51.60 -11.29
N LEU A 580 -7.53 51.30 -10.46
CA LEU A 580 -6.49 50.33 -10.81
C LEU A 580 -7.06 48.94 -11.10
N ILE A 581 -8.05 48.49 -10.32
CA ILE A 581 -8.72 47.21 -10.55
C ILE A 581 -9.51 47.23 -11.88
N VAL A 582 -10.14 48.36 -12.23
CA VAL A 582 -10.84 48.52 -13.52
C VAL A 582 -9.85 48.48 -14.69
N GLY A 583 -8.71 49.16 -14.58
CA GLY A 583 -7.64 49.10 -15.59
C GLY A 583 -7.15 47.66 -15.81
N TRP A 584 -6.94 46.92 -14.73
CA TRP A 584 -6.60 45.49 -14.80
C TRP A 584 -7.71 44.64 -15.42
N ALA A 585 -8.98 44.89 -15.08
CA ALA A 585 -10.13 44.17 -15.65
C ALA A 585 -10.25 44.38 -17.17
N VAL A 586 -10.05 45.61 -17.64
CA VAL A 586 -10.02 45.94 -19.07
C VAL A 586 -8.86 45.23 -19.77
N HIS A 587 -7.67 45.24 -19.17
CA HIS A 587 -6.51 44.51 -19.70
C HIS A 587 -6.78 43.01 -19.82
N LEU A 588 -7.40 42.38 -18.80
CA LEU A 588 -7.79 40.96 -18.88
C LEU A 588 -8.79 40.67 -20.02
N CYS A 589 -9.67 41.61 -20.34
CA CYS A 589 -10.66 41.47 -21.42
C CYS A 589 -10.01 41.54 -22.80
N GLU A 590 -9.05 42.44 -22.98
CA GLU A 590 -8.43 42.78 -24.26
C GLU A 590 -7.19 41.93 -24.56
N GLN A 591 -6.32 41.73 -23.56
CA GLN A 591 -4.99 41.11 -23.72
C GLN A 591 -4.87 39.74 -23.02
N GLY A 592 -5.74 39.42 -22.06
CA GLY A 592 -5.71 38.17 -21.32
C GLY A 592 -4.67 38.17 -20.19
N THR A 593 -3.99 37.05 -19.97
CA THR A 593 -2.92 36.92 -18.96
C THR A 593 -1.57 36.65 -19.59
N ARG A 594 -0.50 36.78 -18.80
CA ARG A 594 0.88 36.42 -19.18
C ARG A 594 1.01 35.03 -19.80
N THR A 595 0.19 34.06 -19.38
CA THR A 595 0.25 32.67 -19.84
C THR A 595 -0.83 32.32 -20.88
N LYS A 596 -1.91 33.11 -20.96
CA LYS A 596 -3.05 32.84 -21.85
C LYS A 596 -3.62 34.13 -22.42
N LYS A 597 -3.32 34.39 -23.70
CA LYS A 597 -3.79 35.58 -24.45
C LYS A 597 -5.32 35.65 -24.63
N SER A 598 -6.00 34.51 -24.62
CA SER A 598 -7.46 34.46 -24.80
C SER A 598 -8.15 33.78 -23.61
N LEU A 599 -8.62 34.59 -22.67
CA LEU A 599 -9.46 34.13 -21.56
C LEU A 599 -10.93 33.99 -21.97
N ALA A 600 -11.63 33.04 -21.35
CA ALA A 600 -13.08 32.98 -21.40
C ALA A 600 -13.69 34.04 -20.47
N TYR A 601 -14.87 34.56 -20.82
CA TYR A 601 -15.57 35.58 -20.04
C TYR A 601 -15.86 35.11 -18.61
N SER A 602 -16.26 33.85 -18.44
CA SER A 602 -16.49 33.24 -17.13
C SER A 602 -15.23 33.17 -16.26
N THR A 603 -14.06 33.05 -16.88
CA THR A 603 -12.76 33.10 -16.17
C THR A 603 -12.47 34.52 -15.67
N ILE A 604 -12.76 35.53 -16.49
CA ILE A 604 -12.57 36.94 -16.12
C ILE A 604 -13.52 37.34 -14.98
N ASP A 605 -14.81 36.99 -15.09
CA ASP A 605 -15.80 37.18 -14.02
C ASP A 605 -15.30 36.58 -12.70
N LYS A 606 -14.90 35.29 -12.73
CA LYS A 606 -14.39 34.60 -11.54
C LYS A 606 -13.17 35.29 -10.93
N TYR A 607 -12.16 35.66 -11.73
CA TYR A 607 -10.95 36.31 -11.21
C TYR A 607 -11.21 37.72 -10.71
N LEU A 608 -11.97 38.51 -11.46
CA LEU A 608 -12.30 39.87 -11.08
C LEU A 608 -13.10 39.91 -9.78
N MET A 609 -14.13 39.06 -9.66
CA MET A 609 -14.93 38.99 -8.43
C MET A 609 -14.15 38.44 -7.24
N LEU A 610 -13.20 37.52 -7.46
CA LEU A 610 -12.29 37.07 -6.41
C LEU A 610 -11.47 38.25 -5.88
N VAL A 611 -10.83 39.01 -6.77
CA VAL A 611 -9.98 40.15 -6.39
C VAL A 611 -10.81 41.26 -5.74
N VAL A 612 -11.89 41.71 -6.37
CA VAL A 612 -12.74 42.81 -5.88
C VAL A 612 -13.38 42.47 -4.52
N ARG A 613 -13.81 41.23 -4.30
CA ARG A 613 -14.47 40.85 -3.04
C ARG A 613 -13.52 40.83 -1.85
N HIS A 614 -12.26 40.43 -2.06
CA HIS A 614 -11.32 40.18 -0.98
C HIS A 614 -10.33 41.33 -0.79
N LEU A 615 -9.84 41.91 -1.89
CA LEU A 615 -8.78 42.91 -1.85
C LEU A 615 -9.32 44.32 -1.54
N THR A 616 -10.50 44.68 -2.05
CA THR A 616 -11.09 46.00 -1.84
C THR A 616 -11.42 46.28 -0.35
N PRO A 617 -12.01 45.34 0.42
CA PRO A 617 -12.19 45.54 1.86
C PRO A 617 -10.87 45.52 2.66
N ALA A 618 -9.89 44.71 2.25
CA ALA A 618 -8.61 44.62 2.95
C ALA A 618 -7.76 45.89 2.80
N ALA A 619 -7.84 46.53 1.64
CA ALA A 619 -7.15 47.78 1.29
C ALA A 619 -7.82 49.05 1.87
N CYS A 620 -8.94 48.93 2.59
CA CYS A 620 -9.61 50.08 3.21
C CYS A 620 -8.67 50.81 4.18
N GLY A 621 -8.56 52.13 4.04
CA GLY A 621 -7.68 52.96 4.87
C GLY A 621 -6.18 52.92 4.51
N MET A 622 -5.79 52.15 3.49
CA MET A 622 -4.40 52.04 3.02
C MET A 622 -4.15 52.96 1.82
N ASP A 623 -2.94 53.51 1.74
CA ASP A 623 -2.46 54.15 0.51
C ASP A 623 -1.72 53.12 -0.33
N VAL A 624 -2.45 52.46 -1.23
CA VAL A 624 -1.92 51.31 -2.00
C VAL A 624 -0.78 51.71 -2.94
N LEU A 625 -0.72 52.97 -3.38
CA LEU A 625 0.37 53.46 -4.23
C LEU A 625 1.67 53.72 -3.46
N GLY A 626 1.58 53.88 -2.14
CA GLY A 626 2.72 54.11 -1.24
C GLY A 626 3.22 52.87 -0.51
N LEU A 627 2.68 51.68 -0.79
CA LEU A 627 3.11 50.44 -0.14
C LEU A 627 4.49 50.01 -0.65
N ASP A 628 5.37 49.67 0.29
CA ASP A 628 6.61 48.94 0.02
C ASP A 628 6.37 47.42 0.00
N GLU A 629 7.43 46.64 -0.18
CA GLU A 629 7.35 45.17 -0.25
C GLU A 629 6.68 44.56 0.98
N ALA A 630 7.04 45.04 2.17
CA ALA A 630 6.45 44.59 3.44
C ALA A 630 4.97 44.98 3.54
N GLY A 631 4.59 46.17 3.10
CA GLY A 631 3.20 46.62 3.06
C GLY A 631 2.32 45.81 2.11
N PHE A 632 2.87 45.33 0.99
CA PHE A 632 2.16 44.41 0.09
C PHE A 632 2.01 43.00 0.69
N GLU A 633 3.03 42.52 1.41
CA GLU A 633 2.97 41.23 2.12
C GLU A 633 1.91 41.27 3.24
N GLU A 634 1.86 42.34 4.03
CA GLU A 634 0.85 42.52 5.09
C GLU A 634 -0.56 42.59 4.51
N LEU A 635 -0.76 43.31 3.39
CA LEU A 635 -2.03 43.35 2.68
C LEU A 635 -2.45 41.94 2.19
N TYR A 636 -1.51 41.16 1.68
CA TYR A 636 -1.76 39.79 1.23
C TYR A 636 -2.16 38.88 2.40
N LEU A 637 -1.42 38.91 3.51
CA LEU A 637 -1.72 38.11 4.70
C LEU A 637 -3.10 38.45 5.27
N LYS A 638 -3.44 39.74 5.36
CA LYS A 638 -4.75 40.22 5.80
C LYS A 638 -5.89 39.68 4.94
N VAL A 639 -5.69 39.55 3.63
CA VAL A 639 -6.65 38.93 2.70
C VAL A 639 -6.80 37.42 2.95
N VAL A 640 -5.69 36.72 3.18
CA VAL A 640 -5.70 35.27 3.45
C VAL A 640 -6.42 34.98 4.77
N GLU A 641 -6.10 35.70 5.84
CA GLU A 641 -6.72 35.54 7.16
C GLU A 641 -8.23 35.81 7.13
N THR A 642 -8.67 36.89 6.47
CA THR A 642 -10.11 37.19 6.35
C THR A 642 -10.88 36.24 5.43
N ALA A 643 -10.19 35.56 4.51
CA ALA A 643 -10.77 34.50 3.69
C ALA A 643 -10.97 33.18 4.45
N GLU A 644 -10.15 32.88 5.47
CA GLU A 644 -10.31 31.70 6.32
C GLU A 644 -11.50 31.81 7.28
N VAL A 645 -11.72 32.97 7.88
CA VAL A 645 -12.81 33.22 8.85
C VAL A 645 -14.21 33.07 8.23
N ASN A 646 -14.34 33.24 6.91
CA ASN A 646 -15.62 33.18 6.19
C ASN A 646 -15.92 31.84 5.50
N ARG A 647 -15.12 30.79 5.71
CA ARG A 647 -15.45 29.43 5.26
C ARG A 647 -16.19 28.68 6.37
N PRO A 648 -17.51 28.39 6.23
CA PRO A 648 -18.15 27.42 7.11
C PRO A 648 -17.57 26.04 6.74
N GLY A 649 -16.62 25.53 7.54
CA GLY A 649 -16.23 24.12 7.48
C GLY A 649 -14.75 23.75 7.56
N PHE A 650 -13.81 24.69 7.67
CA PHE A 650 -12.39 24.34 7.86
C PHE A 650 -11.85 24.89 9.19
N ARG A 651 -12.06 24.13 10.27
CA ARG A 651 -11.17 24.19 11.44
C ARG A 651 -9.98 23.29 11.15
N GLY A 652 -8.94 23.83 10.54
CA GLY A 652 -7.63 23.19 10.49
C GLY A 652 -6.96 23.35 11.84
N GLY A 653 -6.70 22.22 12.53
CA GLY A 653 -5.81 22.20 13.67
C GLY A 653 -4.39 22.53 13.21
N CYS A 654 -3.87 23.66 13.66
CA CYS A 654 -2.42 23.88 13.70
C CYS A 654 -1.83 22.88 14.71
N LEU A 655 -1.06 21.93 14.20
CA LEU A 655 -0.07 21.19 14.97
C LEU A 655 1.20 22.04 14.97
N VAL A 656 1.58 22.50 16.16
CA VAL A 656 2.97 22.84 16.51
C VAL A 656 3.67 21.54 16.90
#